data_AF-A0A813U798-F1
#
_entry.id   AF-A0A813U798-F1
#
_cell.length_a   1.000
_cell.length_b   1.000
_cell.length_c   1.000
_cell.angle_alpha   90.00
_cell.angle_beta   90.00
_cell.angle_gamma   90.00
#
_symmetry.space_group_name_H-M   'P 1'
#
loop_
_entity.id
_entity.type
_entity.pdbx_description
1 polymer ?
#
loop_
_entity_poly.entity_id
_entity_poly.type
_entity_poly.pdbx_seq_one_letter_code
_entity_poly.pdbx_strand_id
1 'polypeptide(L)'
;MDVYWELSDFDIHNRQQGMEKLLKSFKTLSSDDNNEKHLSSELDYTISRLIKGLVSNRKCARIGYAATLGTLASLTDDQLQIPSVDDFISLVQDKLTTKKEAGVEDAKNVRIGRVLSYIALAYTQKDNNLSILLQKIIPDLLLIRTQETRRRLRTFIDASIVQLAKWSDRKLFKKEILPHIQELLPTNWQVGDDGTKSLFLFVSLVNLYPKIFNQEYFQSHWNDDMLPLGKTNDQQTIIKKCLQSFDNELHLLQQLCQELLIYAIRTQQLALFWPVIVDELSNIGFDSNKGHILLDLITFCFHEQENPNSIYTIETILDSSQILFSKIFDLLSSSGRKIHQQASIVLSKDAFEKLAHTIANRPLEERLRLFEKLLNCANKNYTYIHSIANAVTEKLTIDELPVYVKYIIGLFCAVSKEDESALNRRRHFLLEILSNVCNCSSFDLKDNSCGLLFENILAMCVLLANFKLHNHIPKQFREFLHGNIEISDVTREHIEDTIYKFLMYEFHENQYEHSLNVFQKSIHWFQSTKHFSPLFKNVDEIKLYLNQQSEELFQIIQGNTIQSFPDEKLRLAFRQVFVLSFYDLFVDFNRAKQYLDDLITCVKNARIQLVLKKKVKEKSSWIEVFIDILLSMDTKKQHDIRSIVKKIYHQIAPYVNENALKLMLQTITVENESDDEDEDESDDDNESNIEEEEEEEDDELIENGDVNEDLRQAVEKALGDAAAKEDQPNDVDMDDEAMLRLDPLIAEAFRSQIKKSSNIKIINEKLHHQFRVLDLIESVIKKDERMRFVLISIRPLIETLTRLPNTSAYKTMIERLDSILRHLSSRKVFIFLFSLSSKNYKHLTVKSKYR
;
A
#
# COMPACT_ATOMS: atom_id res chain seq x y z
N MET A 1 1.66 -18.94 53.46
CA MET A 1 0.54 -18.01 53.13
C MET A 1 0.84 -17.24 51.84
N ASP A 2 2.06 -16.72 51.67
CA ASP A 2 2.44 -15.87 50.53
C ASP A 2 2.29 -16.55 49.16
N VAL A 3 2.56 -17.85 49.09
CA VAL A 3 2.45 -18.64 47.84
C VAL A 3 1.04 -18.61 47.25
N TYR A 4 -0.03 -18.67 48.06
CA TYR A 4 -1.41 -18.62 47.56
C TYR A 4 -1.82 -17.22 47.09
N TRP A 5 -1.18 -16.17 47.60
CA TRP A 5 -1.33 -14.81 47.10
C TRP A 5 -0.68 -14.67 45.72
N GLU A 6 0.53 -15.22 45.55
CA GLU A 6 1.23 -15.28 44.26
C GLU A 6 0.42 -16.03 43.20
N LEU A 7 -0.19 -17.17 43.57
CA LEU A 7 -1.11 -17.90 42.68
C LEU A 7 -2.35 -17.09 42.26
N SER A 8 -2.70 -16.06 43.03
CA SER A 8 -3.86 -15.20 42.77
C SER A 8 -3.51 -13.88 42.09
N ASP A 9 -2.25 -13.68 41.72
CA ASP A 9 -1.73 -12.45 41.14
C ASP A 9 -2.24 -12.21 39.71
N PHE A 10 -2.25 -10.96 39.23
CA PHE A 10 -2.66 -10.61 37.87
C PHE A 10 -1.57 -10.94 36.84
N ASP A 11 -0.29 -10.88 37.23
CA ASP A 11 0.83 -11.25 36.38
C ASP A 11 0.96 -12.78 36.25
N ILE A 12 1.15 -13.26 35.02
CA ILE A 12 1.37 -14.68 34.75
C ILE A 12 2.68 -15.19 35.36
N HIS A 13 3.73 -14.35 35.40
CA HIS A 13 5.03 -14.74 35.93
C HIS A 13 4.97 -14.97 37.43
N ASN A 14 4.31 -14.09 38.18
CA ASN A 14 4.10 -14.24 39.62
C ASN A 14 3.30 -15.51 39.94
N ARG A 15 2.26 -15.82 39.15
CA ARG A 15 1.49 -17.07 39.30
C ARG A 15 2.36 -18.30 39.07
N GLN A 16 3.22 -18.28 38.05
CA GLN A 16 4.16 -19.37 37.78
C GLN A 16 5.17 -19.56 38.92
N GLN A 17 5.74 -18.47 39.45
CA GLN A 17 6.65 -18.53 40.60
C GLN A 17 5.97 -19.11 41.85
N GLY A 18 4.73 -18.70 42.14
CA GLY A 18 3.95 -19.26 43.24
C GLY A 18 3.74 -20.76 43.07
N MET A 19 3.39 -21.20 41.87
CA MET A 19 3.25 -22.63 41.56
C MET A 19 4.56 -23.39 41.76
N GLU A 20 5.69 -22.86 41.26
CA GLU A 20 7.00 -23.48 41.43
C GLU A 20 7.44 -23.59 42.89
N LYS A 21 7.20 -22.55 43.71
CA LYS A 21 7.50 -22.58 45.15
C LYS A 21 6.71 -23.66 45.85
N LEU A 22 5.42 -23.80 45.51
CA LEU A 22 4.55 -24.84 46.05
C LEU A 22 4.99 -26.24 45.64
N LEU A 23 5.42 -26.43 44.39
CA LEU A 23 5.95 -27.71 43.93
C LEU A 23 7.30 -28.05 44.59
N LYS A 24 8.17 -27.05 44.79
CA LYS A 24 9.44 -27.21 45.51
C LYS A 24 9.24 -27.59 46.97
N SER A 25 8.24 -27.01 47.65
CA SER A 25 7.95 -27.39 49.04
C SER A 25 7.53 -28.85 49.16
N PHE A 26 6.71 -29.37 48.23
CA PHE A 26 6.35 -30.79 48.22
C PHE A 26 7.54 -31.71 47.91
N LYS A 27 8.42 -31.34 46.96
CA LYS A 27 9.65 -32.10 46.69
C LYS A 27 10.62 -32.12 47.88
N THR A 28 10.67 -31.03 48.64
CA THR A 28 11.54 -30.96 49.83
C THR A 28 10.96 -31.83 50.95
N LEU A 29 9.64 -31.80 51.14
CA LEU A 29 8.94 -32.61 52.14
C LEU A 29 8.94 -34.11 51.80
N SER A 30 8.95 -34.49 50.51
CA SER A 30 9.02 -35.89 50.10
C SER A 30 10.41 -36.50 50.27
N SER A 31 11.47 -35.68 50.27
CA SER A 31 12.86 -36.15 50.46
C SER A 31 13.24 -36.53 51.89
N ASP A 32 12.32 -36.40 52.86
CA ASP A 32 12.56 -36.58 54.28
C ASP A 32 11.62 -37.68 54.85
N ASP A 33 12.10 -38.93 54.92
CA ASP A 33 11.31 -40.16 55.20
C ASP A 33 10.51 -40.12 56.52
N ASN A 34 10.83 -39.21 57.46
CA ASN A 34 10.12 -39.07 58.73
C ASN A 34 8.81 -38.26 58.65
N ASN A 35 8.45 -37.71 57.48
CA ASN A 35 7.37 -36.72 57.33
C ASN A 35 6.15 -37.20 56.53
N GLU A 36 5.97 -38.49 56.23
CA GLU A 36 4.86 -39.00 55.40
C GLU A 36 3.46 -38.51 55.84
N LYS A 37 3.16 -38.55 57.15
CA LYS A 37 1.88 -38.05 57.68
C LYS A 37 1.72 -36.54 57.52
N HIS A 38 2.81 -35.79 57.68
CA HIS A 38 2.81 -34.34 57.49
C HIS A 38 2.61 -33.99 56.01
N LEU A 39 3.30 -34.70 55.11
CA LEU A 39 3.17 -34.56 53.66
C LEU A 39 1.74 -34.82 53.18
N SER A 40 1.12 -35.93 53.62
CA SER A 40 -0.28 -36.23 53.30
C SER A 40 -1.23 -35.14 53.81
N SER A 41 -1.04 -34.65 55.06
CA SER A 41 -1.89 -33.59 55.61
C SER A 41 -1.73 -32.24 54.89
N GLU A 42 -0.52 -31.89 54.47
CA GLU A 42 -0.24 -30.67 53.69
C GLU A 42 -0.80 -30.77 52.27
N LEU A 43 -0.73 -31.95 51.66
CA LEU A 43 -1.29 -32.22 50.34
C LEU A 43 -2.81 -32.10 50.37
N ASP A 44 -3.47 -32.73 51.35
CA ASP A 44 -4.92 -32.64 51.55
C ASP A 44 -5.38 -31.21 51.81
N TYR A 45 -4.64 -30.48 52.66
CA TYR A 45 -4.88 -29.06 52.92
C TYR A 45 -4.75 -28.25 51.64
N THR A 46 -3.69 -28.48 50.87
CA THR A 46 -3.41 -27.75 49.64
C THR A 46 -4.45 -28.01 48.58
N ILE A 47 -4.78 -29.28 48.27
CA ILE A 47 -5.83 -29.64 47.32
C ILE A 47 -7.17 -29.02 47.76
N SER A 48 -7.52 -29.15 49.03
CA SER A 48 -8.73 -28.51 49.58
C SER A 48 -8.73 -26.98 49.41
N ARG A 49 -7.58 -26.34 49.60
CA ARG A 49 -7.41 -24.89 49.45
C ARG A 49 -7.53 -24.46 47.99
N LEU A 50 -6.92 -25.20 47.07
CA LEU A 50 -6.98 -24.94 45.64
C LEU A 50 -8.41 -25.10 45.11
N ILE A 51 -9.11 -26.19 45.48
CA ILE A 51 -10.51 -26.43 45.11
C ILE A 51 -11.42 -25.29 45.60
N LYS A 52 -11.29 -24.89 46.87
CA LYS A 52 -12.05 -23.74 47.41
C LYS A 52 -11.69 -22.42 46.71
N GLY A 53 -10.42 -22.26 46.32
CA GLY A 53 -9.92 -21.10 45.58
C GLY A 53 -10.56 -20.91 44.20
N LEU A 54 -11.02 -21.99 43.57
CA LEU A 54 -11.69 -21.95 42.26
C LEU A 54 -13.08 -21.27 42.29
N VAL A 55 -13.66 -21.09 43.48
CA VAL A 55 -14.91 -20.34 43.69
C VAL A 55 -14.66 -18.82 43.80
N SER A 56 -13.40 -18.38 43.78
CA SER A 56 -13.06 -16.95 43.92
C SER A 56 -13.73 -16.08 42.86
N ASN A 57 -14.15 -14.87 43.22
CA ASN A 57 -14.63 -13.87 42.26
C ASN A 57 -13.52 -13.33 41.33
N ARG A 58 -12.24 -13.49 41.73
CA ARG A 58 -11.09 -13.03 40.95
C ARG A 58 -10.77 -14.04 39.85
N LYS A 59 -10.88 -13.63 38.58
CA LYS A 59 -10.55 -14.49 37.42
C LYS A 59 -9.09 -15.00 37.46
N CYS A 60 -8.14 -14.12 37.80
CA CYS A 60 -6.72 -14.47 37.92
C CYS A 60 -6.46 -15.57 38.96
N ALA A 61 -7.17 -15.52 40.10
CA ALA A 61 -7.13 -16.58 41.10
C ALA A 61 -7.56 -17.93 40.50
N ARG A 62 -8.72 -17.99 39.85
CA ARG A 62 -9.22 -19.25 39.27
C ARG A 62 -8.21 -19.88 38.31
N ILE A 63 -7.53 -19.07 37.49
CA ILE A 63 -6.52 -19.53 36.54
C ILE A 63 -5.33 -20.15 37.29
N GLY A 64 -4.73 -19.44 38.24
CA GLY A 64 -3.58 -19.94 38.99
C GLY A 64 -3.91 -21.16 39.85
N TYR A 65 -5.06 -21.15 40.53
CA TYR A 65 -5.55 -22.30 41.30
C TYR A 65 -5.79 -23.52 40.42
N ALA A 66 -6.41 -23.37 39.23
CA ALA A 66 -6.70 -24.50 38.33
C ALA A 66 -5.42 -25.09 37.74
N ALA A 67 -4.49 -24.25 37.28
CA ALA A 67 -3.21 -24.70 36.73
C ALA A 67 -2.36 -25.45 37.77
N THR A 68 -2.33 -24.94 39.01
CA THR A 68 -1.62 -25.58 40.11
C THR A 68 -2.26 -26.91 40.49
N LEU A 69 -3.61 -26.96 40.56
CA LEU A 69 -4.36 -28.17 40.86
C LEU A 69 -4.14 -29.27 39.82
N GLY A 70 -4.19 -28.92 38.54
CA GLY A 70 -3.86 -29.85 37.46
C GLY A 70 -2.43 -30.34 37.57
N THR A 71 -1.46 -29.43 37.76
CA THR A 71 -0.04 -29.80 37.86
C THR A 71 0.23 -30.73 39.05
N LEU A 72 -0.36 -30.47 40.22
CA LEU A 72 -0.27 -31.39 41.36
C LEU A 72 -0.87 -32.76 41.04
N ALA A 73 -2.02 -32.82 40.37
CA ALA A 73 -2.64 -34.08 39.96
C ALA A 73 -1.79 -34.89 38.96
N SER A 74 -0.88 -34.24 38.21
CA SER A 74 0.06 -34.92 37.32
C SER A 74 1.32 -35.48 38.00
N LEU A 75 1.58 -35.15 39.27
CA LEU A 75 2.78 -35.62 39.96
C LEU A 75 2.64 -37.10 40.34
N THR A 76 2.94 -38.00 39.41
CA THR A 76 3.01 -39.44 39.69
C THR A 76 4.33 -39.76 40.41
N ASP A 77 4.39 -39.49 41.70
CA ASP A 77 5.49 -39.95 42.55
C ASP A 77 4.90 -40.92 43.58
N ASP A 78 5.46 -42.13 43.72
CA ASP A 78 4.96 -43.16 44.64
C ASP A 78 4.97 -42.67 46.12
N GLN A 79 5.72 -41.59 46.39
CA GLN A 79 5.80 -40.93 47.70
C GLN A 79 4.68 -39.92 47.97
N LEU A 80 4.03 -39.37 46.93
CA LEU A 80 2.91 -38.45 47.08
C LEU A 80 1.61 -39.25 46.96
N GLN A 81 0.94 -39.52 48.08
CA GLN A 81 -0.39 -40.15 48.11
C GLN A 81 -1.46 -39.22 47.53
N ILE A 82 -1.43 -38.99 46.22
CA ILE A 82 -2.44 -38.20 45.52
C ILE A 82 -3.78 -38.93 45.62
N PRO A 83 -4.89 -38.22 45.92
CA PRO A 83 -6.22 -38.80 45.96
C PRO A 83 -6.53 -39.58 44.68
N SER A 84 -7.17 -40.73 44.81
CA SER A 84 -7.70 -41.43 43.63
C SER A 84 -8.68 -40.52 42.88
N VAL A 85 -8.93 -40.82 41.60
CA VAL A 85 -9.94 -40.10 40.80
C VAL A 85 -11.28 -40.00 41.55
N ASP A 86 -11.64 -41.06 42.26
CA ASP A 86 -12.89 -41.17 43.02
C ASP A 86 -12.89 -40.27 44.25
N ASP A 87 -11.82 -40.33 45.05
CA ASP A 87 -11.67 -39.51 46.24
C ASP A 87 -11.63 -38.02 45.90
N PHE A 88 -11.00 -37.67 44.78
CA PHE A 88 -10.95 -36.29 44.31
C PHE A 88 -12.33 -35.78 43.87
N ILE A 89 -13.09 -36.56 43.10
CA ILE A 89 -14.45 -36.19 42.69
C ILE A 89 -15.33 -36.01 43.93
N SER A 90 -15.25 -36.95 44.89
CA SER A 90 -15.98 -36.84 46.16
C SER A 90 -15.55 -35.60 46.95
N LEU A 91 -14.26 -35.27 46.98
CA LEU A 91 -13.75 -34.06 47.62
C LEU A 91 -14.27 -32.79 46.95
N VAL A 92 -14.28 -32.73 45.61
CA VAL A 92 -14.86 -31.59 44.87
C VAL A 92 -16.35 -31.45 45.18
N GLN A 93 -17.11 -32.54 45.16
CA GLN A 93 -18.54 -32.54 45.44
C GLN A 93 -18.87 -32.15 46.89
N ASP A 94 -18.07 -32.60 47.86
CA ASP A 94 -18.20 -32.22 49.27
C ASP A 94 -17.86 -30.75 49.52
N LYS A 95 -16.72 -30.29 48.99
CA LYS A 95 -16.24 -28.92 49.24
C LYS A 95 -17.01 -27.86 48.45
N LEU A 96 -17.55 -28.21 47.28
CA LEU A 96 -18.24 -27.29 46.37
C LEU A 96 -19.75 -27.60 46.28
N THR A 97 -20.46 -27.51 47.40
CA THR A 97 -21.92 -27.70 47.45
C THR A 97 -22.70 -26.40 47.27
N THR A 98 -23.79 -26.46 46.50
CA THR A 98 -24.79 -25.38 46.45
C THR A 98 -25.79 -25.56 47.60
N LYS A 99 -25.62 -24.82 48.70
CA LYS A 99 -26.62 -24.77 49.78
C LYS A 99 -27.92 -24.12 49.27
N LYS A 100 -29.08 -24.57 49.75
CA LYS A 100 -30.39 -23.99 49.37
C LYS A 100 -30.53 -22.50 49.69
N GLU A 101 -29.73 -21.98 50.62
CA GLU A 101 -29.71 -20.58 51.07
C GLU A 101 -28.58 -19.74 50.43
N ALA A 102 -27.78 -20.33 49.52
CA ALA A 102 -26.68 -19.61 48.88
C ALA A 102 -27.18 -18.56 47.89
N GLY A 103 -26.55 -17.38 47.86
CA GLY A 103 -26.87 -16.34 46.87
C GLY A 103 -26.65 -16.82 45.44
N VAL A 104 -27.35 -16.20 44.49
CA VAL A 104 -27.27 -16.53 43.04
C VAL A 104 -25.83 -16.45 42.49
N GLU A 105 -25.03 -15.55 43.05
CA GLU A 105 -23.61 -15.36 42.70
C GLU A 105 -22.71 -16.44 43.31
N ASP A 106 -22.98 -16.86 44.55
CA ASP A 106 -22.26 -17.98 45.18
C ASP A 106 -22.51 -19.29 44.45
N ALA A 107 -23.77 -19.57 44.09
CA ALA A 107 -24.14 -20.76 43.33
C ALA A 107 -23.45 -20.80 41.94
N LYS A 108 -23.32 -19.64 41.28
CA LYS A 108 -22.60 -19.50 40.00
C LYS A 108 -21.13 -19.90 40.13
N ASN A 109 -20.45 -19.32 41.11
CA ASN A 109 -19.02 -19.52 41.27
C ASN A 109 -18.69 -20.94 41.74
N VAL A 110 -19.57 -21.55 42.55
CA VAL A 110 -19.48 -22.97 42.90
C VAL A 110 -19.55 -23.85 41.66
N ARG A 111 -20.50 -23.60 40.74
CA ARG A 111 -20.60 -24.32 39.47
C ARG A 111 -19.36 -24.14 38.61
N ILE A 112 -18.86 -22.91 38.45
CA ILE A 112 -17.61 -22.64 37.73
C ILE A 112 -16.44 -23.39 38.37
N GLY A 113 -16.32 -23.36 39.70
CA GLY A 113 -15.27 -24.05 40.43
C GLY A 113 -15.29 -25.56 40.23
N ARG A 114 -16.47 -26.19 40.20
CA ARG A 114 -16.63 -27.62 39.88
C ARG A 114 -16.15 -27.94 38.47
N VAL A 115 -16.62 -27.19 37.47
CA VAL A 115 -16.20 -27.38 36.07
C VAL A 115 -14.69 -27.24 35.92
N LEU A 116 -14.09 -26.18 36.50
CA LEU A 116 -12.63 -25.98 36.44
C LEU A 116 -11.86 -27.08 37.17
N SER A 117 -12.37 -27.60 38.29
CA SER A 117 -11.75 -28.73 39.01
C SER A 117 -11.72 -29.99 38.14
N TYR A 118 -12.81 -30.28 37.43
CA TYR A 118 -12.89 -31.44 36.54
C TYR A 118 -11.97 -31.32 35.33
N ILE A 119 -11.89 -30.13 34.70
CA ILE A 119 -10.97 -29.87 33.60
C ILE A 119 -9.52 -30.00 34.06
N ALA A 120 -9.18 -29.41 35.21
CA ALA A 120 -7.83 -29.46 35.77
C ALA A 120 -7.38 -30.90 36.03
N LEU A 121 -8.26 -31.74 36.56
CA LEU A 121 -7.99 -33.16 36.78
C LEU A 121 -7.84 -33.90 35.44
N ALA A 122 -8.81 -33.73 34.53
CA ALA A 122 -8.85 -34.44 33.26
C ALA A 122 -7.64 -34.17 32.36
N TYR A 123 -7.07 -32.96 32.42
CA TYR A 123 -5.87 -32.58 31.65
C TYR A 123 -4.69 -33.54 31.85
N THR A 124 -4.62 -34.20 33.01
CA THR A 124 -3.47 -35.01 33.42
C THR A 124 -3.70 -36.52 33.35
N GLN A 125 -4.94 -36.93 33.10
CA GLN A 125 -5.31 -38.34 33.05
C GLN A 125 -5.13 -38.93 31.65
N LYS A 126 -4.79 -40.21 31.58
CA LYS A 126 -4.67 -40.99 30.34
C LYS A 126 -5.45 -42.29 30.43
N ASP A 127 -5.83 -42.82 29.27
CA ASP A 127 -6.41 -44.15 29.08
C ASP A 127 -7.55 -44.47 30.06
N ASN A 128 -7.38 -45.50 30.90
CA ASN A 128 -8.42 -45.99 31.81
C ASN A 128 -8.82 -44.97 32.88
N ASN A 129 -7.88 -44.19 33.41
CA ASN A 129 -8.20 -43.19 34.43
C ASN A 129 -9.05 -42.05 33.85
N LEU A 130 -8.78 -41.66 32.59
CA LEU A 130 -9.63 -40.71 31.89
C LEU A 130 -11.02 -41.30 31.64
N SER A 131 -11.12 -42.58 31.27
CA SER A 131 -12.41 -43.27 31.12
C SER A 131 -13.25 -43.25 32.40
N ILE A 132 -12.66 -43.60 33.55
CA ILE A 132 -13.35 -43.61 34.85
C ILE A 132 -13.78 -42.20 35.24
N LEU A 133 -12.90 -41.21 35.02
CA LEU A 133 -13.20 -39.82 35.28
C LEU A 133 -14.39 -39.33 34.44
N LEU A 134 -14.35 -39.53 33.12
CA LEU A 134 -15.40 -39.10 32.17
C LEU A 134 -16.77 -39.67 32.53
N GLN A 135 -16.85 -40.95 32.91
CA GLN A 135 -18.10 -41.60 33.35
C GLN A 135 -18.79 -40.85 34.48
N LYS A 136 -18.02 -40.23 35.38
CA LYS A 136 -18.54 -39.56 36.57
C LYS A 136 -18.76 -38.07 36.34
N ILE A 137 -17.86 -37.40 35.63
CA ILE A 137 -17.94 -35.94 35.47
C ILE A 137 -18.92 -35.52 34.37
N ILE A 138 -19.11 -36.30 33.30
CA ILE A 138 -19.99 -35.91 32.19
C ILE A 138 -21.46 -35.78 32.65
N PRO A 139 -22.06 -36.75 33.37
CA PRO A 139 -23.41 -36.61 33.90
C PRO A 139 -23.57 -35.40 34.84
N ASP A 140 -22.55 -35.13 35.66
CA ASP A 140 -22.57 -34.01 36.59
C ASP A 140 -22.44 -32.65 35.88
N LEU A 141 -21.59 -32.56 34.85
CA LEU A 141 -21.51 -31.38 33.99
C LEU A 141 -22.85 -31.09 33.30
N LEU A 142 -23.53 -32.13 32.81
CA LEU A 142 -24.84 -32.02 32.19
C LEU A 142 -25.92 -31.61 33.20
N LEU A 143 -25.85 -32.12 34.42
CA LEU A 143 -26.72 -31.68 35.51
C LEU A 143 -26.50 -30.20 35.85
N ILE A 144 -25.24 -29.76 35.95
CA ILE A 144 -24.92 -28.34 36.17
C ILE A 144 -25.46 -27.49 35.02
N ARG A 145 -25.35 -27.98 33.77
CA ARG A 145 -25.84 -27.30 32.57
C ARG A 145 -27.35 -27.12 32.57
N THR A 146 -28.11 -28.16 32.91
CA THR A 146 -29.59 -28.12 32.92
C THR A 146 -30.14 -27.24 34.04
N GLN A 147 -29.47 -27.23 35.20
CA GLN A 147 -29.85 -26.38 36.34
C GLN A 147 -29.51 -24.89 36.16
N GLU A 148 -28.65 -24.57 35.19
CA GLU A 148 -28.20 -23.20 34.96
C GLU A 148 -29.15 -22.51 33.98
N THR A 149 -29.58 -21.29 34.32
CA THR A 149 -30.44 -20.46 33.44
C THR A 149 -29.62 -19.46 32.64
N ARG A 150 -28.38 -19.17 33.07
CA ARG A 150 -27.48 -18.22 32.38
C ARG A 150 -26.79 -18.89 31.19
N ARG A 151 -27.11 -18.40 30.00
CA ARG A 151 -26.54 -18.87 28.73
C ARG A 151 -25.02 -18.93 28.70
N ARG A 152 -24.31 -17.86 29.08
CA ARG A 152 -22.83 -17.83 29.15
C ARG A 152 -22.23 -19.02 29.90
N LEU A 153 -22.85 -19.44 30.99
CA LEU A 153 -22.33 -20.54 31.79
C LEU A 153 -22.67 -21.90 31.16
N ARG A 154 -23.83 -22.05 30.50
CA ARG A 154 -24.12 -23.22 29.67
C ARG A 154 -23.08 -23.36 28.54
N THR A 155 -22.75 -22.27 27.85
CA THR A 155 -21.74 -22.31 26.77
C THR A 155 -20.34 -22.60 27.30
N PHE A 156 -19.97 -22.10 28.49
CA PHE A 156 -18.72 -22.48 29.15
C PHE A 156 -18.67 -23.99 29.46
N ILE A 157 -19.78 -24.58 29.89
CA ILE A 157 -19.88 -26.03 30.09
C ILE A 157 -19.78 -26.78 28.77
N ASP A 158 -20.47 -26.31 27.72
CA ASP A 158 -20.37 -26.88 26.37
C ASP A 158 -18.91 -26.86 25.86
N ALA A 159 -18.20 -25.74 26.02
CA ALA A 159 -16.77 -25.62 25.69
C ALA A 159 -15.89 -26.55 26.53
N SER A 160 -16.25 -26.77 27.79
CA SER A 160 -15.57 -27.73 28.67
C SER A 160 -15.74 -29.16 28.19
N ILE A 161 -16.95 -29.53 27.73
CA ILE A 161 -17.22 -30.84 27.12
C ILE A 161 -16.43 -31.00 25.82
N VAL A 162 -16.36 -29.97 24.97
CA VAL A 162 -15.52 -29.98 23.75
C VAL A 162 -14.05 -30.21 24.13
N GLN A 163 -13.55 -29.56 25.17
CA GLN A 163 -12.17 -29.74 25.61
C GLN A 163 -11.89 -31.16 26.11
N LEU A 164 -12.81 -31.74 26.90
CA LEU A 164 -12.72 -33.14 27.33
C LEU A 164 -12.78 -34.10 26.13
N ALA A 165 -13.60 -33.79 25.14
CA ALA A 165 -13.68 -34.53 23.90
C ALA A 165 -12.38 -34.42 23.09
N LYS A 166 -11.70 -33.27 23.07
CA LYS A 166 -10.36 -33.12 22.43
C LYS A 166 -9.29 -34.02 23.06
N TRP A 167 -9.36 -34.27 24.37
CA TRP A 167 -8.45 -35.16 25.08
C TRP A 167 -8.83 -36.64 24.99
N SER A 168 -10.01 -36.96 24.47
CA SER A 168 -10.49 -38.32 24.28
C SER A 168 -10.11 -38.83 22.88
N ASP A 169 -9.87 -40.13 22.75
CA ASP A 169 -9.79 -40.75 21.42
C ASP A 169 -11.20 -41.10 20.90
N ARG A 170 -11.30 -41.52 19.62
CA ARG A 170 -12.58 -41.85 18.97
C ARG A 170 -13.36 -42.94 19.72
N LYS A 171 -12.66 -43.92 20.30
CA LYS A 171 -13.31 -45.05 21.00
C LYS A 171 -13.88 -44.59 22.34
N LEU A 172 -13.09 -43.85 23.10
CA LEU A 172 -13.44 -43.31 24.40
C LEU A 172 -14.58 -42.31 24.28
N PHE A 173 -14.53 -41.38 23.32
CA PHE A 173 -15.60 -40.42 23.07
C PHE A 173 -16.94 -41.12 22.78
N LYS A 174 -16.93 -42.12 21.88
CA LYS A 174 -18.15 -42.86 21.52
C LYS A 174 -18.74 -43.63 22.70
N LYS A 175 -17.90 -44.07 23.64
CA LYS A 175 -18.31 -44.86 24.81
C LYS A 175 -18.76 -43.98 25.98
N GLU A 176 -18.01 -42.94 26.33
CA GLU A 176 -18.14 -42.23 27.60
C GLU A 176 -18.72 -40.81 27.48
N ILE A 177 -18.75 -40.21 26.28
CA ILE A 177 -19.25 -38.83 26.10
C ILE A 177 -20.51 -38.81 25.24
N LEU A 178 -20.44 -39.36 24.02
CA LEU A 178 -21.52 -39.31 23.03
C LEU A 178 -22.89 -39.77 23.57
N PRO A 179 -23.02 -40.89 24.32
CA PRO A 179 -24.32 -41.36 24.79
C PRO A 179 -25.03 -40.37 25.72
N HIS A 180 -24.27 -39.59 26.48
CA HIS A 180 -24.83 -38.64 27.44
C HIS A 180 -25.25 -37.31 26.80
N ILE A 181 -24.62 -36.93 25.69
CA ILE A 181 -24.86 -35.63 25.04
C ILE A 181 -25.81 -35.72 23.84
N GLN A 182 -26.22 -36.93 23.43
CA GLN A 182 -26.94 -37.14 22.16
C GLN A 182 -28.27 -36.38 22.09
N GLU A 183 -29.01 -36.26 23.20
CA GLU A 183 -30.26 -35.50 23.27
C GLU A 183 -30.05 -33.97 23.20
N LEU A 184 -28.84 -33.50 23.48
CA LEU A 184 -28.46 -32.09 23.34
C LEU A 184 -28.11 -31.71 21.90
N LEU A 185 -27.75 -32.69 21.06
CA LEU A 185 -27.34 -32.40 19.69
C LEU A 185 -28.57 -32.01 18.84
N PRO A 186 -28.49 -30.94 18.04
CA PRO A 186 -29.60 -30.50 17.22
C PRO A 186 -29.88 -31.50 16.09
N THR A 187 -31.17 -31.65 15.75
CA THR A 187 -31.65 -32.45 14.61
C THR A 187 -32.58 -31.61 13.74
N ASN A 188 -32.39 -31.63 12.42
CA ASN A 188 -33.23 -30.92 11.44
C ASN A 188 -33.54 -29.45 11.78
N TRP A 189 -32.57 -28.72 12.35
CA TRP A 189 -32.74 -27.33 12.78
C TRP A 189 -33.95 -27.06 13.70
N GLN A 190 -34.52 -28.06 14.37
CA GLN A 190 -35.74 -27.87 15.17
C GLN A 190 -35.49 -26.93 16.35
N VAL A 191 -36.21 -25.80 16.32
CA VAL A 191 -36.09 -24.68 17.28
C VAL A 191 -36.96 -24.97 18.50
N GLY A 192 -36.33 -25.40 19.60
CA GLY A 192 -36.92 -25.26 20.94
C GLY A 192 -36.46 -23.95 21.62
N ASP A 193 -37.15 -23.52 22.68
CA ASP A 193 -36.86 -22.26 23.43
C ASP A 193 -35.49 -22.21 24.13
N ASP A 194 -34.81 -23.36 24.26
CA ASP A 194 -33.37 -23.42 24.62
C ASP A 194 -32.44 -23.00 23.45
N GLY A 195 -33.06 -22.69 22.30
CA GLY A 195 -32.59 -22.03 21.07
C GLY A 195 -31.45 -22.76 20.40
N THR A 196 -31.65 -23.47 19.29
CA THR A 196 -30.48 -23.92 18.51
C THR A 196 -29.44 -24.71 19.34
N LYS A 197 -29.95 -25.60 20.18
CA LYS A 197 -29.28 -26.48 21.14
C LYS A 197 -27.78 -26.67 20.85
N SER A 198 -26.94 -26.10 21.70
CA SER A 198 -25.47 -26.16 21.66
C SER A 198 -24.86 -26.27 20.25
N LEU A 199 -25.28 -25.44 19.28
CA LEU A 199 -24.73 -25.51 17.91
C LEU A 199 -23.20 -25.46 17.92
N PHE A 200 -22.62 -24.63 18.80
CA PHE A 200 -21.18 -24.60 19.05
C PHE A 200 -20.63 -25.98 19.46
N LEU A 201 -21.23 -26.67 20.44
CA LEU A 201 -20.85 -28.03 20.84
C LEU A 201 -20.94 -28.99 19.66
N PHE A 202 -22.07 -28.97 18.93
CA PHE A 202 -22.29 -29.90 17.83
C PHE A 202 -21.28 -29.73 16.71
N VAL A 203 -21.10 -28.51 16.20
CA VAL A 203 -20.16 -28.22 15.10
C VAL A 203 -18.73 -28.53 15.55
N SER A 204 -18.35 -28.17 16.77
CA SER A 204 -17.03 -28.52 17.33
C SER A 204 -16.80 -30.03 17.35
N LEU A 205 -17.79 -30.82 17.77
CA LEU A 205 -17.69 -32.29 17.79
C LEU A 205 -17.67 -32.90 16.38
N VAL A 206 -18.43 -32.34 15.44
CA VAL A 206 -18.42 -32.74 14.03
C VAL A 206 -17.05 -32.48 13.40
N ASN A 207 -16.39 -31.38 13.74
CA ASN A 207 -15.02 -31.08 13.31
C ASN A 207 -13.99 -32.02 13.95
N LEU A 208 -14.12 -32.33 15.24
CA LEU A 208 -13.20 -33.24 15.94
C LEU A 208 -13.35 -34.70 15.52
N TYR A 209 -14.57 -35.15 15.23
CA TYR A 209 -14.87 -36.57 14.97
C TYR A 209 -15.62 -36.80 13.65
N PRO A 210 -15.05 -36.43 12.49
CA PRO A 210 -15.72 -36.53 11.20
C PRO A 210 -16.06 -37.98 10.79
N LYS A 211 -15.32 -38.97 11.32
CA LYS A 211 -15.62 -40.40 11.11
C LYS A 211 -16.79 -40.92 11.94
N ILE A 212 -17.21 -40.20 12.98
CA ILE A 212 -18.40 -40.54 13.77
C ILE A 212 -19.61 -39.82 13.17
N PHE A 213 -19.47 -38.53 12.91
CA PHE A 213 -20.46 -37.71 12.23
C PHE A 213 -20.28 -37.82 10.71
N ASN A 214 -20.51 -39.02 10.19
CA ASN A 214 -20.41 -39.36 8.78
C ASN A 214 -21.74 -39.11 8.04
N GLN A 215 -21.77 -39.42 6.74
CA GLN A 215 -22.96 -39.31 5.91
C GLN A 215 -24.17 -40.07 6.47
N GLU A 216 -23.98 -41.29 7.02
CA GLU A 216 -25.06 -42.07 7.63
C GLU A 216 -25.68 -41.38 8.85
N TYR A 217 -24.86 -40.73 9.67
CA TYR A 217 -25.33 -39.93 10.80
C TYR A 217 -26.20 -38.75 10.33
N PHE A 218 -25.74 -38.01 9.31
CA PHE A 218 -26.51 -36.89 8.77
C PHE A 218 -27.77 -37.35 8.06
N GLN A 219 -27.76 -38.47 7.33
CA GLN A 219 -28.97 -39.00 6.71
C GLN A 219 -30.03 -39.38 7.76
N SER A 220 -29.61 -39.98 8.87
CA SER A 220 -30.53 -40.41 9.94
C SER A 220 -31.08 -39.27 10.81
N HIS A 221 -30.34 -38.17 10.99
CA HIS A 221 -30.71 -37.09 11.92
C HIS A 221 -31.08 -35.77 11.22
N TRP A 222 -30.63 -35.58 9.98
CA TRP A 222 -30.75 -34.35 9.20
C TRP A 222 -31.40 -34.56 7.81
N ASN A 223 -31.68 -35.80 7.40
CA ASN A 223 -32.16 -36.14 6.06
C ASN A 223 -31.31 -35.51 4.93
N ASP A 224 -30.03 -35.32 5.17
CA ASP A 224 -29.06 -34.73 4.23
C ASP A 224 -27.73 -35.50 4.38
N ASP A 225 -26.85 -35.41 3.40
CA ASP A 225 -25.55 -36.11 3.43
C ASP A 225 -24.56 -35.47 4.42
N MET A 226 -24.85 -34.25 4.87
CA MET A 226 -24.01 -33.43 5.70
C MET A 226 -24.83 -32.32 6.39
N LEU A 227 -24.23 -31.58 7.33
CA LEU A 227 -24.86 -30.41 7.95
C LEU A 227 -25.02 -29.31 6.88
N PRO A 228 -26.25 -28.89 6.53
CA PRO A 228 -26.43 -27.91 5.46
C PRO A 228 -26.23 -26.48 5.98
N LEU A 229 -25.17 -25.81 5.51
CA LEU A 229 -24.88 -24.40 5.82
C LEU A 229 -25.65 -23.42 4.92
N GLY A 230 -26.99 -23.42 5.00
CA GLY A 230 -27.80 -22.42 4.31
C GLY A 230 -28.12 -22.73 2.85
N LYS A 231 -28.39 -24.00 2.52
CA LYS A 231 -28.86 -24.42 1.18
C LYS A 231 -30.24 -23.82 0.84
N THR A 232 -31.09 -23.58 1.85
CA THR A 232 -32.42 -22.98 1.69
C THR A 232 -32.56 -21.68 2.48
N ASN A 233 -33.47 -20.79 2.07
CA ASN A 233 -33.73 -19.52 2.77
C ASN A 233 -34.12 -19.73 4.24
N ASP A 234 -34.86 -20.79 4.55
CA ASP A 234 -35.25 -21.13 5.93
C ASP A 234 -34.01 -21.47 6.78
N GLN A 235 -33.08 -22.28 6.24
CA GLN A 235 -31.83 -22.63 6.92
C GLN A 235 -30.96 -21.39 7.16
N GLN A 236 -30.83 -20.51 6.15
CA GLN A 236 -30.09 -19.25 6.30
C GLN A 236 -30.70 -18.38 7.41
N THR A 237 -32.04 -18.26 7.43
CA THR A 237 -32.77 -17.51 8.46
C THR A 237 -32.56 -18.10 9.86
N ILE A 238 -32.56 -19.43 9.97
CA ILE A 238 -32.26 -20.10 11.22
C ILE A 238 -30.84 -19.77 11.66
N ILE A 239 -29.82 -19.99 10.82
CA ILE A 239 -28.41 -19.70 11.15
C ILE A 239 -28.26 -18.24 11.61
N LYS A 240 -28.86 -17.26 10.92
CA LYS A 240 -28.84 -15.85 11.34
C LYS A 240 -29.45 -15.64 12.72
N LYS A 241 -30.65 -16.19 12.98
CA LYS A 241 -31.29 -16.12 14.32
C LYS A 241 -30.39 -16.73 15.40
N CYS A 242 -29.64 -17.78 15.06
CA CYS A 242 -28.69 -18.40 15.99
C CYS A 242 -27.55 -17.45 16.32
N LEU A 243 -26.93 -16.83 15.31
CA LEU A 243 -25.85 -15.86 15.48
C LEU A 243 -26.31 -14.63 16.27
N GLN A 244 -27.46 -14.05 15.92
CA GLN A 244 -28.08 -12.91 16.62
C GLN A 244 -28.33 -13.18 18.10
N SER A 245 -28.62 -14.43 18.44
CA SER A 245 -28.84 -14.81 19.82
C SER A 245 -27.56 -14.72 20.70
N PHE A 246 -26.38 -14.57 20.09
CA PHE A 246 -25.09 -14.32 20.75
C PHE A 246 -24.63 -12.85 20.71
N ASP A 247 -25.49 -11.90 20.30
CA ASP A 247 -25.10 -10.49 20.14
C ASP A 247 -24.51 -9.86 21.42
N ASN A 248 -24.95 -10.31 22.59
CA ASN A 248 -24.43 -9.87 23.90
C ASN A 248 -23.21 -10.67 24.40
N GLU A 249 -22.69 -11.59 23.57
CA GLU A 249 -21.69 -12.61 23.92
C GLU A 249 -20.64 -12.80 22.80
N LEU A 250 -20.02 -11.69 22.40
CA LEU A 250 -19.14 -11.60 21.22
C LEU A 250 -18.03 -12.66 21.13
N HIS A 251 -17.36 -13.01 22.24
CA HIS A 251 -16.34 -14.06 22.23
C HIS A 251 -16.89 -15.43 21.84
N LEU A 252 -18.13 -15.73 22.24
CA LEU A 252 -18.79 -17.00 21.90
C LEU A 252 -19.29 -16.98 20.46
N LEU A 253 -19.76 -15.83 19.98
CA LEU A 253 -20.08 -15.62 18.56
C LEU A 253 -18.85 -15.88 17.68
N GLN A 254 -17.69 -15.30 18.04
CA GLN A 254 -16.42 -15.51 17.34
C GLN A 254 -16.04 -16.99 17.25
N GLN A 255 -16.09 -17.71 18.38
CA GLN A 255 -15.77 -19.15 18.43
C GLN A 255 -16.72 -19.99 17.57
N LEU A 256 -18.03 -19.70 17.62
CA LEU A 256 -19.01 -20.39 16.78
C LEU A 256 -18.76 -20.15 15.29
N CYS A 257 -18.50 -18.90 14.89
CA CYS A 257 -18.20 -18.57 13.50
C CYS A 257 -16.92 -19.26 13.01
N GLN A 258 -15.88 -19.35 13.84
CA GLN A 258 -14.64 -20.07 13.51
C GLN A 258 -14.90 -21.57 13.30
N GLU A 259 -15.64 -22.23 14.19
CA GLU A 259 -15.96 -23.66 14.05
C GLU A 259 -16.83 -23.95 12.81
N LEU A 260 -17.80 -23.07 12.51
CA LEU A 260 -18.60 -23.17 11.30
C LEU A 260 -17.76 -22.95 10.03
N LEU A 261 -16.81 -22.02 10.07
CA LEU A 261 -15.88 -21.76 8.96
C LEU A 261 -14.99 -22.98 8.69
N ILE A 262 -14.39 -23.56 9.75
CA ILE A 262 -13.58 -24.79 9.64
C ILE A 262 -14.41 -25.92 9.02
N TYR A 263 -15.68 -26.06 9.45
CA TYR A 263 -16.59 -27.05 8.87
C TYR A 263 -16.83 -26.76 7.37
N ALA A 264 -17.18 -25.52 7.03
CA ALA A 264 -17.49 -25.09 5.67
C ALA A 264 -16.33 -25.33 4.69
N ILE A 265 -15.10 -25.04 5.12
CA ILE A 265 -13.88 -25.27 4.32
C ILE A 265 -13.67 -26.77 4.10
N ARG A 266 -13.72 -27.57 5.18
CA ARG A 266 -13.51 -29.02 5.12
C ARG A 266 -14.53 -29.73 4.23
N THR A 267 -15.76 -29.22 4.17
CA THR A 267 -16.85 -29.83 3.43
C THR A 267 -17.23 -29.09 2.14
N GLN A 268 -16.39 -28.16 1.67
CA GLN A 268 -16.60 -27.40 0.41
C GLN A 268 -17.96 -26.66 0.35
N GLN A 269 -18.47 -26.18 1.48
CA GLN A 269 -19.72 -25.41 1.58
C GLN A 269 -19.50 -23.91 1.81
N LEU A 270 -18.27 -23.43 1.61
CA LEU A 270 -17.91 -22.04 1.88
C LEU A 270 -18.78 -21.03 1.11
N ALA A 271 -19.14 -21.33 -0.13
CA ALA A 271 -19.99 -20.47 -0.97
C ALA A 271 -21.41 -20.29 -0.41
N LEU A 272 -21.92 -21.26 0.37
CA LEU A 272 -23.22 -21.17 1.04
C LEU A 272 -23.10 -20.47 2.40
N PHE A 273 -22.01 -20.74 3.11
CA PHE A 273 -21.71 -20.18 4.43
C PHE A 273 -21.40 -18.68 4.38
N TRP A 274 -20.52 -18.26 3.47
CA TRP A 274 -19.91 -16.94 3.50
C TRP A 274 -20.92 -15.81 3.34
N PRO A 275 -21.87 -15.84 2.37
CA PRO A 275 -22.87 -14.78 2.25
C PRO A 275 -23.73 -14.61 3.50
N VAL A 276 -24.08 -15.71 4.18
CA VAL A 276 -24.91 -15.69 5.39
C VAL A 276 -24.18 -14.99 6.55
N ILE A 277 -22.89 -15.26 6.69
CA ILE A 277 -22.04 -14.71 7.76
C ILE A 277 -21.68 -13.27 7.48
N VAL A 278 -21.30 -12.94 6.25
CA VAL A 278 -20.99 -11.57 5.84
C VAL A 278 -22.22 -10.69 6.03
N ASP A 279 -23.39 -11.12 5.57
CA ASP A 279 -24.63 -10.35 5.76
C ASP A 279 -24.88 -10.09 7.26
N GLU A 280 -24.85 -11.13 8.10
CA GLU A 280 -25.11 -10.95 9.53
C GLU A 280 -24.06 -10.10 10.27
N LEU A 281 -22.77 -10.24 9.94
CA LEU A 281 -21.69 -9.53 10.65
C LEU A 281 -21.39 -8.14 10.09
N SER A 282 -21.62 -7.89 8.80
CA SER A 282 -21.25 -6.63 8.13
C SER A 282 -22.30 -5.52 8.25
N ASN A 283 -23.54 -5.85 8.63
CA ASN A 283 -24.68 -4.92 8.72
C ASN A 283 -24.50 -3.79 9.75
N ILE A 284 -23.49 -3.82 10.62
CA ILE A 284 -23.24 -2.83 11.69
C ILE A 284 -21.98 -1.97 11.43
N GLY A 285 -21.25 -2.21 10.33
CA GLY A 285 -20.00 -1.52 10.01
C GLY A 285 -18.77 -2.04 10.78
N PHE A 286 -17.58 -1.73 10.27
CA PHE A 286 -16.30 -2.25 10.78
C PHE A 286 -15.81 -1.61 12.10
N ASP A 287 -16.47 -0.54 12.55
CA ASP A 287 -16.23 0.08 13.86
C ASP A 287 -16.93 -0.67 15.00
N SER A 288 -17.68 -1.72 14.66
CA SER A 288 -18.41 -2.55 15.60
C SER A 288 -17.62 -3.81 15.95
N ASN A 289 -17.93 -4.39 17.12
CA ASN A 289 -17.35 -5.67 17.53
C ASN A 289 -17.66 -6.81 16.54
N LYS A 290 -18.78 -6.77 15.80
CA LYS A 290 -19.09 -7.76 14.74
C LYS A 290 -18.17 -7.59 13.53
N GLY A 291 -17.82 -6.35 13.18
CA GLY A 291 -16.84 -6.04 12.13
C GLY A 291 -15.45 -6.62 12.43
N HIS A 292 -14.99 -6.51 13.68
CA HIS A 292 -13.74 -7.14 14.13
C HIS A 292 -13.77 -8.67 13.98
N ILE A 293 -14.87 -9.33 14.39
CA ILE A 293 -15.02 -10.78 14.23
C ILE A 293 -14.93 -11.17 12.75
N LEU A 294 -15.53 -10.38 11.85
CA LEU A 294 -15.47 -10.64 10.41
C LEU A 294 -14.04 -10.52 9.86
N LEU A 295 -13.29 -9.48 10.27
CA LEU A 295 -11.87 -9.32 9.89
C LEU A 295 -10.99 -10.44 10.45
N ASP A 296 -11.23 -10.89 11.68
CA ASP A 296 -10.54 -12.03 12.27
C ASP A 296 -10.79 -13.33 11.48
N LEU A 297 -12.03 -13.54 11.00
CA LEU A 297 -12.37 -14.69 10.16
C LEU A 297 -11.66 -14.64 8.79
N ILE A 298 -11.61 -13.46 8.16
CA ILE A 298 -10.86 -13.26 6.90
C ILE A 298 -9.38 -13.55 7.11
N THR A 299 -8.80 -13.00 8.18
CA THR A 299 -7.40 -13.23 8.55
C THR A 299 -7.12 -14.70 8.79
N PHE A 300 -8.03 -15.41 9.46
CA PHE A 300 -7.95 -16.85 9.67
C PHE A 300 -7.97 -17.63 8.34
N CYS A 301 -8.86 -17.28 7.40
CA CYS A 301 -8.90 -17.88 6.07
C CYS A 301 -7.59 -17.73 5.30
N PHE A 302 -6.92 -16.58 5.43
CA PHE A 302 -5.63 -16.32 4.75
C PHE A 302 -4.44 -16.97 5.47
N HIS A 303 -4.58 -17.37 6.74
CA HIS A 303 -3.50 -17.98 7.53
C HIS A 303 -3.35 -19.50 7.31
N GLU A 304 -4.39 -20.23 6.88
CA GLU A 304 -4.28 -21.68 6.63
C GLU A 304 -3.51 -21.99 5.32
N GLN A 305 -2.19 -21.78 5.34
CA GLN A 305 -1.28 -21.96 4.20
C GLN A 305 -1.15 -23.42 3.73
N GLU A 306 -1.46 -24.40 4.59
CA GLU A 306 -1.33 -25.84 4.31
C GLU A 306 -2.57 -26.48 3.65
N ASN A 307 -3.66 -25.72 3.46
CA ASN A 307 -4.89 -26.27 2.91
C ASN A 307 -4.83 -26.32 1.36
N PRO A 308 -4.99 -27.50 0.73
CA PRO A 308 -5.05 -27.61 -0.74
C PRO A 308 -6.22 -26.82 -1.36
N ASN A 309 -7.25 -26.48 -0.58
CA ASN A 309 -8.40 -25.68 -1.03
C ASN A 309 -8.27 -24.17 -0.75
N SER A 310 -7.12 -23.69 -0.27
CA SER A 310 -6.92 -22.26 0.11
C SER A 310 -7.27 -21.28 -1.02
N ILE A 311 -7.00 -21.62 -2.28
CA ILE A 311 -7.35 -20.77 -3.42
C ILE A 311 -8.84 -20.71 -3.64
N TYR A 312 -9.52 -21.87 -3.65
CA TYR A 312 -10.97 -21.92 -3.73
C TYR A 312 -11.61 -21.12 -2.59
N THR A 313 -11.02 -21.20 -1.39
CA THR A 313 -11.43 -20.39 -0.23
C THR A 313 -11.32 -18.90 -0.51
N ILE A 314 -10.15 -18.42 -0.95
CA ILE A 314 -9.91 -17.00 -1.26
C ILE A 314 -10.84 -16.53 -2.39
N GLU A 315 -10.94 -17.30 -3.48
CA GLU A 315 -11.79 -16.96 -4.62
C GLU A 315 -13.27 -16.86 -4.23
N THR A 316 -13.76 -17.84 -3.46
CA THR A 316 -15.14 -17.83 -2.98
C THR A 316 -15.41 -16.62 -2.09
N ILE A 317 -14.46 -16.25 -1.23
CA ILE A 317 -14.56 -15.06 -0.37
C ILE A 317 -14.62 -13.77 -1.21
N LEU A 318 -13.73 -13.63 -2.18
CA LEU A 318 -13.69 -12.47 -3.08
C LEU A 318 -14.96 -12.36 -3.94
N ASP A 319 -15.41 -13.47 -4.52
CA ASP A 319 -16.59 -13.52 -5.38
C ASP A 319 -17.88 -13.23 -4.60
N SER A 320 -17.98 -13.75 -3.37
CA SER A 320 -19.18 -13.62 -2.55
C SER A 320 -19.31 -12.26 -1.85
N SER A 321 -18.26 -11.44 -1.83
CA SER A 321 -18.24 -10.25 -0.97
C SER A 321 -17.43 -9.06 -1.51
N GLN A 322 -17.56 -8.72 -2.80
CA GLN A 322 -16.91 -7.54 -3.39
C GLN A 322 -17.16 -6.24 -2.61
N ILE A 323 -18.40 -6.00 -2.18
CA ILE A 323 -18.79 -4.84 -1.34
C ILE A 323 -18.09 -4.84 0.02
N LEU A 324 -17.77 -6.02 0.55
CA LEU A 324 -17.03 -6.12 1.81
C LEU A 324 -15.60 -5.66 1.62
N PHE A 325 -14.92 -6.16 0.58
CA PHE A 325 -13.55 -5.76 0.28
C PHE A 325 -13.44 -4.29 -0.09
N SER A 326 -14.41 -3.73 -0.84
CA SER A 326 -14.44 -2.29 -1.11
C SER A 326 -14.47 -1.47 0.19
N LYS A 327 -15.32 -1.86 1.15
CA LYS A 327 -15.37 -1.22 2.47
C LYS A 327 -14.10 -1.42 3.29
N ILE A 328 -13.39 -2.55 3.14
CA ILE A 328 -12.10 -2.78 3.82
C ILE A 328 -11.03 -1.84 3.23
N PHE A 329 -10.99 -1.70 1.90
CA PHE A 329 -10.07 -0.77 1.25
C PHE A 329 -10.32 0.67 1.70
N ASP A 330 -11.58 1.13 1.71
CA ASP A 330 -11.93 2.47 2.23
C ASP A 330 -11.44 2.69 3.67
N LEU A 331 -11.51 1.64 4.50
CA LEU A 331 -11.10 1.70 5.91
C LEU A 331 -9.58 1.81 6.05
N LEU A 332 -8.85 1.05 5.24
CA LEU A 332 -7.39 1.09 5.16
C LEU A 332 -6.86 2.45 4.70
N SER A 333 -7.62 3.18 3.89
CA SER A 333 -7.30 4.54 3.44
C SER A 333 -7.55 5.61 4.50
N SER A 334 -8.32 5.29 5.54
CA SER A 334 -8.66 6.24 6.59
C SER A 334 -7.56 6.34 7.64
N SER A 335 -7.32 7.54 8.18
CA SER A 335 -6.35 7.77 9.26
C SER A 335 -6.80 7.24 10.65
N GLY A 336 -7.98 6.61 10.73
CA GLY A 336 -8.51 5.97 11.94
C GLY A 336 -8.56 6.86 13.18
N ARG A 337 -9.66 7.59 13.40
CA ARG A 337 -9.81 8.50 14.56
C ARG A 337 -10.17 7.79 15.87
N LYS A 338 -10.74 6.58 15.80
CA LYS A 338 -11.19 5.79 16.96
C LYS A 338 -10.34 4.53 17.15
N ILE A 339 -10.17 4.07 18.39
CA ILE A 339 -9.40 2.86 18.73
C ILE A 339 -9.88 1.63 17.95
N HIS A 340 -11.20 1.46 17.82
CA HIS A 340 -11.78 0.35 17.03
C HIS A 340 -11.43 0.44 15.54
N GLN A 341 -11.42 1.64 14.95
CA GLN A 341 -10.97 1.83 13.57
C GLN A 341 -9.49 1.45 13.41
N GLN A 342 -8.64 1.90 14.34
CA GLN A 342 -7.21 1.57 14.32
C GLN A 342 -6.97 0.06 14.44
N ALA A 343 -7.69 -0.62 15.34
CA ALA A 343 -7.61 -2.08 15.46
C ALA A 343 -8.09 -2.80 14.18
N SER A 344 -9.17 -2.31 13.55
CA SER A 344 -9.64 -2.84 12.26
C SER A 344 -8.60 -2.64 11.15
N ILE A 345 -7.95 -1.48 11.08
CA ILE A 345 -6.86 -1.21 10.13
C ILE A 345 -5.70 -2.20 10.35
N VAL A 346 -5.28 -2.43 11.59
CA VAL A 346 -4.20 -3.38 11.91
C VAL A 346 -4.56 -4.81 11.46
N LEU A 347 -5.77 -5.28 11.77
CA LEU A 347 -6.22 -6.61 11.34
C LEU A 347 -6.32 -6.72 9.82
N SER A 348 -6.81 -5.68 9.15
CA SER A 348 -6.84 -5.64 7.70
C SER A 348 -5.43 -5.71 7.11
N LYS A 349 -4.46 -4.95 7.63
CA LYS A 349 -3.06 -5.01 7.19
C LYS A 349 -2.47 -6.42 7.35
N ASP A 350 -2.63 -7.02 8.53
CA ASP A 350 -2.17 -8.39 8.81
C ASP A 350 -2.83 -9.42 7.86
N ALA A 351 -4.12 -9.27 7.56
CA ALA A 351 -4.81 -10.11 6.59
C ALA A 351 -4.21 -9.98 5.19
N PHE A 352 -3.99 -8.75 4.71
CA PHE A 352 -3.43 -8.51 3.37
C PHE A 352 -1.97 -8.95 3.25
N GLU A 353 -1.15 -8.78 4.29
CA GLU A 353 0.23 -9.29 4.32
C GLU A 353 0.24 -10.83 4.23
N LYS A 354 -0.63 -11.51 4.98
CA LYS A 354 -0.77 -12.98 4.91
C LYS A 354 -1.30 -13.46 3.56
N LEU A 355 -2.24 -12.71 2.97
CA LEU A 355 -2.74 -12.99 1.63
C LEU A 355 -1.64 -12.86 0.59
N ALA A 356 -0.85 -11.77 0.65
CA ALA A 356 0.29 -11.54 -0.22
C ALA A 356 1.29 -12.70 -0.15
N HIS A 357 1.67 -13.13 1.07
CA HIS A 357 2.55 -14.29 1.25
C HIS A 357 1.94 -15.59 0.67
N THR A 358 0.64 -15.79 0.84
CA THR A 358 -0.06 -16.96 0.29
C THR A 358 -0.08 -16.95 -1.23
N ILE A 359 -0.25 -15.78 -1.86
CA ILE A 359 -0.22 -15.59 -3.31
C ILE A 359 1.19 -15.83 -3.86
N ALA A 360 2.23 -15.26 -3.25
CA ALA A 360 3.61 -15.37 -3.71
C ALA A 360 4.09 -16.84 -3.87
N ASN A 361 3.55 -17.76 -3.06
CA ASN A 361 3.90 -19.18 -3.08
C ASN A 361 3.15 -20.03 -4.14
N ARG A 362 2.41 -19.42 -5.07
CA ARG A 362 1.55 -20.13 -6.04
C ARG A 362 2.06 -20.04 -7.50
N PRO A 363 1.63 -20.97 -8.38
CA PRO A 363 1.79 -20.84 -9.83
C PRO A 363 1.33 -19.48 -10.38
N LEU A 364 1.95 -19.00 -11.46
CA LEU A 364 1.66 -17.69 -12.05
C LEU A 364 0.18 -17.50 -12.43
N GLU A 365 -0.45 -18.50 -13.05
CA GLU A 365 -1.85 -18.39 -13.48
C GLU A 365 -2.79 -18.11 -12.30
N GLU A 366 -2.55 -18.77 -11.16
CA GLU A 366 -3.32 -18.58 -9.95
C GLU A 366 -3.04 -17.21 -9.31
N ARG A 367 -1.77 -16.77 -9.30
CA ARG A 367 -1.35 -15.44 -8.84
C ARG A 367 -2.07 -14.33 -9.61
N LEU A 368 -2.04 -14.40 -10.94
CA LEU A 368 -2.64 -13.41 -11.85
C LEU A 368 -4.16 -13.34 -11.69
N ARG A 369 -4.83 -14.51 -11.61
CA ARG A 369 -6.28 -14.60 -11.42
C ARG A 369 -6.72 -13.99 -10.09
N LEU A 370 -6.01 -14.25 -9.00
CA LEU A 370 -6.29 -13.65 -7.70
C LEU A 370 -6.04 -12.14 -7.70
N PHE A 371 -4.95 -11.70 -8.35
CA PHE A 371 -4.64 -10.29 -8.53
C PHE A 371 -5.75 -9.53 -9.26
N GLU A 372 -6.26 -10.07 -10.38
CA GLU A 372 -7.36 -9.44 -11.12
C GLU A 372 -8.63 -9.30 -10.26
N LYS A 373 -9.00 -10.34 -9.49
CA LYS A 373 -10.15 -10.27 -8.59
C LYS A 373 -9.98 -9.18 -7.51
N LEU A 374 -8.79 -9.08 -6.92
CA LEU A 374 -8.48 -8.06 -5.91
C LEU A 374 -8.46 -6.66 -6.51
N LEU A 375 -7.89 -6.51 -7.71
CA LEU A 375 -7.88 -5.24 -8.44
C LEU A 375 -9.30 -4.74 -8.71
N ASN A 376 -10.22 -5.63 -9.07
CA ASN A 376 -11.63 -5.29 -9.26
C ASN A 376 -12.37 -4.94 -7.95
N CYS A 377 -11.82 -5.31 -6.78
CA CYS A 377 -12.39 -4.97 -5.48
C CYS A 377 -11.83 -3.67 -4.87
N ALA A 378 -10.76 -3.12 -5.44
CA ALA A 378 -9.94 -2.02 -4.92
C ALA A 378 -10.68 -0.71 -4.59
N ASN A 379 -11.89 -0.53 -5.13
CA ASN A 379 -12.71 0.68 -4.96
C ASN A 379 -11.93 1.99 -5.10
N LYS A 380 -11.13 2.12 -6.17
CA LYS A 380 -10.31 3.30 -6.48
C LYS A 380 -9.15 3.57 -5.51
N ASN A 381 -8.82 2.66 -4.59
CA ASN A 381 -7.66 2.76 -3.71
C ASN A 381 -6.65 1.61 -3.94
N TYR A 382 -5.55 1.94 -4.61
CA TYR A 382 -4.54 0.95 -5.03
C TYR A 382 -3.34 0.85 -4.09
N THR A 383 -3.23 1.72 -3.08
CA THR A 383 -2.10 1.78 -2.13
C THR A 383 -1.78 0.43 -1.51
N TYR A 384 -2.81 -0.30 -1.08
CA TYR A 384 -2.65 -1.61 -0.43
C TYR A 384 -2.51 -2.78 -1.42
N ILE A 385 -2.88 -2.56 -2.69
CA ILE A 385 -2.71 -3.54 -3.76
C ILE A 385 -1.25 -3.58 -4.23
N HIS A 386 -0.45 -2.53 -4.02
CA HIS A 386 1.00 -2.62 -4.26
C HIS A 386 1.65 -3.79 -3.53
N SER A 387 1.27 -4.06 -2.27
CA SER A 387 1.82 -5.19 -1.51
C SER A 387 1.51 -6.53 -2.18
N ILE A 388 0.30 -6.68 -2.72
CA ILE A 388 -0.14 -7.87 -3.45
C ILE A 388 0.56 -7.93 -4.81
N ALA A 389 0.67 -6.82 -5.53
CA ALA A 389 1.36 -6.74 -6.81
C ALA A 389 2.84 -7.14 -6.68
N ASN A 390 3.51 -6.67 -5.63
CA ASN A 390 4.88 -7.05 -5.29
C ASN A 390 4.98 -8.55 -4.97
N ALA A 391 4.02 -9.11 -4.22
CA ALA A 391 3.98 -10.54 -3.96
C ALA A 391 3.76 -11.40 -5.22
N VAL A 392 3.02 -10.89 -6.20
CA VAL A 392 2.87 -11.55 -7.50
C VAL A 392 4.22 -11.59 -8.24
N THR A 393 5.01 -10.52 -8.16
CA THR A 393 6.30 -10.39 -8.87
C THR A 393 7.49 -10.99 -8.12
N GLU A 394 7.44 -11.16 -6.80
CA GLU A 394 8.55 -11.62 -5.94
C GLU A 394 9.20 -12.94 -6.39
N LYS A 395 8.42 -13.86 -6.94
CA LYS A 395 8.88 -15.18 -7.43
C LYS A 395 8.73 -15.36 -8.94
N LEU A 396 8.62 -14.28 -9.69
CA LEU A 396 8.47 -14.33 -11.14
C LEU A 396 9.77 -14.79 -11.79
N THR A 397 9.71 -15.86 -12.58
CA THR A 397 10.87 -16.35 -13.35
C THR A 397 10.98 -15.66 -14.72
N ILE A 398 12.15 -15.74 -15.36
CA ILE A 398 12.37 -15.16 -16.70
C ILE A 398 11.40 -15.77 -17.74
N ASP A 399 11.12 -17.07 -17.65
CA ASP A 399 10.18 -17.75 -18.57
C ASP A 399 8.72 -17.32 -18.37
N GLU A 400 8.36 -16.92 -17.15
CA GLU A 400 7.02 -16.46 -16.77
C GLU A 400 6.78 -14.98 -17.11
N LEU A 401 7.85 -14.18 -17.22
CA LEU A 401 7.80 -12.74 -17.43
C LEU A 401 6.97 -12.32 -18.66
N PRO A 402 7.07 -12.96 -19.84
CA PRO A 402 6.23 -12.63 -21.00
C PRO A 402 4.74 -12.84 -20.77
N VAL A 403 4.37 -13.89 -20.03
CA VAL A 403 2.97 -14.18 -19.71
C VAL A 403 2.42 -13.14 -18.74
N TYR A 404 3.20 -12.79 -17.71
CA TYR A 404 2.86 -11.75 -16.75
C TYR A 404 2.62 -10.40 -17.43
N VAL A 405 3.58 -9.91 -18.21
CA VAL A 405 3.49 -8.61 -18.87
C VAL A 405 2.31 -8.57 -19.84
N LYS A 406 2.12 -9.62 -20.65
CA LYS A 406 0.97 -9.71 -21.54
C LYS A 406 -0.35 -9.60 -20.79
N TYR A 407 -0.46 -10.23 -19.62
CA TYR A 407 -1.67 -10.16 -18.80
C TYR A 407 -1.93 -8.77 -18.23
N ILE A 408 -0.90 -8.10 -17.68
CA ILE A 408 -1.03 -6.74 -17.15
C ILE A 408 -1.42 -5.74 -18.26
N ILE A 409 -0.83 -5.86 -19.45
CA ILE A 409 -1.22 -5.04 -20.61
C ILE A 409 -2.67 -5.32 -21.00
N GLY A 410 -3.10 -6.58 -20.96
CA GLY A 410 -4.50 -6.97 -21.17
C GLY A 410 -5.45 -6.28 -20.19
N LEU A 411 -5.09 -6.21 -18.90
CA LEU A 411 -5.87 -5.50 -17.88
C LEU A 411 -5.91 -3.99 -18.10
N PHE A 412 -4.81 -3.40 -18.58
CA PHE A 412 -4.73 -1.97 -18.91
C PHE A 412 -5.66 -1.61 -20.07
N CYS A 413 -5.69 -2.48 -21.09
CA CYS A 413 -6.48 -2.29 -22.32
C CYS A 413 -7.94 -2.76 -22.19
N ALA A 414 -8.31 -3.40 -21.08
CA ALA A 414 -9.64 -3.96 -20.91
C ALA A 414 -10.73 -2.88 -20.97
N VAL A 415 -11.85 -3.20 -21.63
CA VAL A 415 -13.03 -2.33 -21.63
C VAL A 415 -13.66 -2.38 -20.24
N SER A 416 -13.57 -1.27 -19.52
CA SER A 416 -14.15 -1.14 -18.18
C SER A 416 -15.54 -0.50 -18.23
N LYS A 417 -16.38 -0.86 -17.26
CA LYS A 417 -17.67 -0.16 -16.99
C LYS A 417 -17.51 0.94 -15.94
N GLU A 418 -16.30 1.15 -15.44
CA GLU A 418 -15.96 2.16 -14.45
C GLU A 418 -16.08 3.58 -15.04
N ASP A 419 -16.21 4.57 -14.16
CA ASP A 419 -16.10 5.98 -14.54
C ASP A 419 -14.67 6.34 -14.97
N GLU A 420 -14.53 7.39 -15.80
CA GLU A 420 -13.25 7.77 -16.41
C GLU A 420 -12.13 8.04 -15.38
N SER A 421 -12.44 8.73 -14.27
CA SER A 421 -11.48 8.97 -13.18
C SER A 421 -10.98 7.68 -12.52
N ALA A 422 -11.87 6.70 -12.31
CA ALA A 422 -11.48 5.42 -11.73
C ALA A 422 -10.64 4.58 -12.69
N LEU A 423 -11.00 4.62 -13.97
CA LEU A 423 -10.25 3.96 -15.03
C LEU A 423 -8.84 4.57 -15.19
N ASN A 424 -8.71 5.90 -15.13
CA ASN A 424 -7.42 6.59 -15.15
C ASN A 424 -6.53 6.14 -13.99
N ARG A 425 -7.05 6.11 -12.75
CA ARG A 425 -6.31 5.63 -11.58
C ARG A 425 -5.89 4.17 -11.70
N ARG A 426 -6.78 3.31 -12.21
CA ARG A 426 -6.46 1.89 -12.47
C ARG A 426 -5.31 1.74 -13.46
N ARG A 427 -5.38 2.49 -14.56
CA ARG A 427 -4.37 2.49 -15.63
C ARG A 427 -3.03 3.02 -15.14
N HIS A 428 -3.03 4.11 -14.37
CA HIS A 428 -1.83 4.64 -13.71
C HIS A 428 -1.17 3.57 -12.83
N PHE A 429 -1.93 2.93 -11.93
CA PHE A 429 -1.41 1.85 -11.07
C PHE A 429 -0.82 0.67 -11.88
N LEU A 430 -1.47 0.26 -12.96
CA LEU A 430 -0.95 -0.81 -13.83
C LEU A 430 0.33 -0.39 -14.56
N LEU A 431 0.49 0.89 -14.92
CA LEU A 431 1.74 1.43 -15.48
C LEU A 431 2.86 1.42 -14.44
N GLU A 432 2.58 1.77 -13.19
CA GLU A 432 3.57 1.68 -12.10
C GLU A 432 4.04 0.24 -11.88
N ILE A 433 3.12 -0.72 -11.90
CA ILE A 433 3.47 -2.16 -11.82
C ILE A 433 4.38 -2.56 -12.97
N LEU A 434 4.05 -2.16 -14.21
CA LEU A 434 4.89 -2.43 -15.37
C LEU A 434 6.27 -1.79 -15.18
N SER A 435 6.34 -0.52 -14.79
CA SER A 435 7.60 0.18 -14.54
C SER A 435 8.47 -0.51 -13.48
N ASN A 436 7.86 -0.99 -12.38
CA ASN A 436 8.55 -1.70 -11.31
C ASN A 436 9.16 -3.02 -11.77
N VAL A 437 8.47 -3.77 -12.64
CA VAL A 437 9.05 -4.98 -13.23
C VAL A 437 10.28 -4.66 -14.07
N CYS A 438 10.31 -3.48 -14.68
CA CYS A 438 11.41 -3.06 -15.54
C CYS A 438 12.62 -2.55 -14.76
N ASN A 439 12.39 -1.99 -13.58
CA ASN A 439 13.42 -1.61 -12.63
C ASN A 439 13.87 -2.76 -11.71
N CYS A 440 13.31 -3.97 -11.87
CA CYS A 440 13.61 -5.07 -10.98
C CYS A 440 15.00 -5.65 -11.27
N SER A 441 15.91 -5.56 -10.30
CA SER A 441 17.29 -6.06 -10.41
C SER A 441 17.43 -7.54 -10.76
N SER A 442 16.37 -8.35 -10.62
CA SER A 442 16.34 -9.76 -11.01
C SER A 442 16.25 -9.99 -12.52
N PHE A 443 15.85 -8.97 -13.30
CA PHE A 443 15.71 -9.07 -14.75
C PHE A 443 16.77 -8.21 -15.44
N ASP A 444 17.85 -8.87 -15.88
CA ASP A 444 18.95 -8.21 -16.58
C ASP A 444 18.53 -7.90 -18.03
N LEU A 445 18.66 -6.63 -18.43
CA LEU A 445 18.47 -6.18 -19.82
C LEU A 445 19.39 -6.89 -20.81
N LYS A 446 20.49 -7.49 -20.36
CA LYS A 446 21.40 -8.28 -21.21
C LYS A 446 20.82 -9.63 -21.63
N ASP A 447 19.79 -10.13 -20.95
CA ASP A 447 19.05 -11.29 -21.43
C ASP A 447 18.19 -10.86 -22.62
N ASN A 448 18.44 -11.45 -23.80
CA ASN A 448 17.72 -11.14 -25.04
C ASN A 448 16.20 -11.24 -24.89
N SER A 449 15.71 -12.16 -24.06
CA SER A 449 14.27 -12.34 -23.81
C SER A 449 13.69 -11.18 -23.01
N CYS A 450 14.39 -10.74 -21.96
CA CYS A 450 14.02 -9.58 -21.14
C CYS A 450 14.11 -8.30 -21.96
N GLY A 451 15.22 -8.07 -22.67
CA GLY A 451 15.42 -6.93 -23.55
C GLY A 451 14.30 -6.78 -24.57
N LEU A 452 13.94 -7.85 -25.29
CA LEU A 452 12.84 -7.82 -26.27
C LEU A 452 11.48 -7.48 -25.65
N LEU A 453 11.24 -7.94 -24.43
CA LEU A 453 10.01 -7.66 -23.70
C LEU A 453 9.94 -6.20 -23.26
N PHE A 454 11.04 -5.63 -22.76
CA PHE A 454 11.12 -4.19 -22.47
C PHE A 454 10.93 -3.34 -23.73
N GLU A 455 11.54 -3.75 -24.86
CA GLU A 455 11.31 -3.11 -26.15
C GLU A 455 9.81 -3.10 -26.52
N ASN A 456 9.09 -4.20 -26.28
CA ASN A 456 7.66 -4.29 -26.57
C ASN A 456 6.82 -3.40 -25.64
N ILE A 457 7.16 -3.30 -24.35
CA ILE A 457 6.47 -2.41 -23.41
C ILE A 457 6.68 -0.96 -23.81
N LEU A 458 7.94 -0.55 -24.05
CA LEU A 458 8.28 0.80 -24.47
C LEU A 458 7.58 1.16 -25.78
N ALA A 459 7.59 0.26 -26.77
CA ALA A 459 6.88 0.47 -28.03
C ALA A 459 5.36 0.64 -27.80
N MET A 460 4.76 -0.15 -26.91
CA MET A 460 3.35 -0.01 -26.56
C MET A 460 3.05 1.33 -25.89
N CYS A 461 3.86 1.77 -24.92
CA CYS A 461 3.71 3.07 -24.28
C CYS A 461 3.83 4.21 -25.31
N VAL A 462 4.85 4.20 -26.18
CA VAL A 462 5.00 5.20 -27.25
C VAL A 462 3.76 5.21 -28.15
N LEU A 463 3.19 4.04 -28.45
CA LEU A 463 1.99 3.95 -29.27
C LEU A 463 0.76 4.55 -28.58
N LEU A 464 0.55 4.19 -27.32
CA LEU A 464 -0.63 4.61 -26.56
C LEU A 464 -0.58 6.09 -26.15
N ALA A 465 0.62 6.62 -25.91
CA ALA A 465 0.81 8.04 -25.68
C ALA A 465 0.46 8.84 -26.93
N ASN A 466 0.95 8.43 -28.11
CA ASN A 466 0.95 9.31 -29.28
C ASN A 466 -0.12 8.99 -30.35
N PHE A 467 -0.86 7.87 -30.25
CA PHE A 467 -1.85 7.49 -31.26
C PHE A 467 -3.24 7.19 -30.69
N LYS A 468 -4.28 7.77 -31.31
CA LYS A 468 -5.67 7.31 -31.13
C LYS A 468 -5.88 6.01 -31.91
N LEU A 469 -5.77 4.87 -31.24
CA LEU A 469 -5.89 3.54 -31.85
C LEU A 469 -7.35 3.18 -32.16
N HIS A 470 -7.98 3.90 -33.10
CA HIS A 470 -9.25 3.47 -33.67
C HIS A 470 -8.95 2.48 -34.83
N ASN A 471 -9.10 1.18 -34.55
CA ASN A 471 -9.14 0.06 -35.52
C ASN A 471 -7.83 -0.39 -36.23
N HIS A 472 -6.68 0.27 -36.05
CA HIS A 472 -5.45 -0.09 -36.79
C HIS A 472 -4.24 -0.38 -35.91
N ILE A 473 -4.26 -1.51 -35.20
CA ILE A 473 -3.12 -2.03 -34.45
C ILE A 473 -2.23 -2.88 -35.39
N PRO A 474 -0.90 -2.62 -35.48
CA PRO A 474 0.02 -3.40 -36.32
C PRO A 474 0.08 -4.86 -35.90
N LYS A 475 0.26 -5.79 -36.84
CA LYS A 475 0.23 -7.24 -36.55
C LYS A 475 1.14 -7.67 -35.40
N GLN A 476 2.33 -7.06 -35.28
CA GLN A 476 3.29 -7.32 -34.20
C GLN A 476 2.80 -6.86 -32.81
N PHE A 477 1.91 -5.87 -32.75
CA PHE A 477 1.31 -5.36 -31.52
C PHE A 477 -0.10 -5.91 -31.27
N ARG A 478 -0.71 -6.59 -32.25
CA ARG A 478 -2.02 -7.25 -32.09
C ARG A 478 -2.00 -8.39 -31.08
N GLU A 479 -0.84 -8.89 -30.67
CA GLU A 479 -0.74 -9.86 -29.58
C GLU A 479 -0.89 -9.22 -28.20
N PHE A 480 -0.72 -7.89 -28.10
CA PHE A 480 -0.68 -7.12 -26.85
C PHE A 480 -1.82 -6.11 -26.74
N LEU A 481 -2.17 -5.45 -27.85
CA LEU A 481 -3.23 -4.46 -27.93
C LEU A 481 -4.41 -5.05 -28.72
N HIS A 482 -5.56 -5.16 -28.06
CA HIS A 482 -6.80 -5.66 -28.64
C HIS A 482 -7.93 -4.63 -28.43
N GLY A 483 -8.74 -4.39 -29.47
CA GLY A 483 -9.93 -3.52 -29.38
C GLY A 483 -9.67 -2.04 -29.70
N ASN A 484 -10.73 -1.24 -29.63
CA ASN A 484 -10.63 0.23 -29.65
C ASN A 484 -10.35 0.70 -28.23
N ILE A 485 -9.16 1.24 -28.01
CA ILE A 485 -8.72 1.70 -26.69
C ILE A 485 -8.83 3.23 -26.70
N GLU A 486 -9.76 3.76 -25.91
CA GLU A 486 -9.85 5.20 -25.66
C GLU A 486 -8.99 5.55 -24.45
N ILE A 487 -8.07 6.49 -24.64
CA ILE A 487 -7.10 6.96 -23.66
C ILE A 487 -7.33 8.45 -23.46
N SER A 488 -7.68 8.81 -22.22
CA SER A 488 -7.83 10.18 -21.75
C SER A 488 -6.48 10.90 -21.74
N ASP A 489 -6.51 12.23 -21.74
CA ASP A 489 -5.29 13.04 -21.72
C ASP A 489 -4.48 12.83 -20.42
N VAL A 490 -5.17 12.67 -19.28
CA VAL A 490 -4.55 12.33 -17.98
C VAL A 490 -3.80 10.99 -18.05
N THR A 491 -4.41 9.95 -18.64
CA THR A 491 -3.71 8.67 -18.80
C THR A 491 -2.52 8.80 -19.74
N ARG A 492 -2.62 9.65 -20.77
CA ARG A 492 -1.52 9.90 -21.72
C ARG A 492 -0.30 10.50 -21.03
N GLU A 493 -0.50 11.50 -20.17
CA GLU A 493 0.57 12.10 -19.37
C GLU A 493 1.30 11.05 -18.51
N HIS A 494 0.55 10.19 -17.81
CA HIS A 494 1.16 9.10 -17.05
C HIS A 494 1.91 8.07 -17.91
N ILE A 495 1.44 7.80 -19.14
CA ILE A 495 2.18 6.95 -20.09
C ILE A 495 3.49 7.65 -20.50
N GLU A 496 3.48 8.96 -20.74
CA GLU A 496 4.68 9.73 -21.05
C GLU A 496 5.70 9.68 -19.91
N ASP A 497 5.28 9.89 -18.67
CA ASP A 497 6.15 9.74 -17.50
C ASP A 497 6.75 8.34 -17.41
N THR A 498 5.93 7.32 -17.68
CA THR A 498 6.39 5.93 -17.70
C THR A 498 7.47 5.73 -18.77
N ILE A 499 7.32 6.31 -19.97
CA ILE A 499 8.35 6.26 -21.02
C ILE A 499 9.65 6.87 -20.54
N TYR A 500 9.62 8.03 -19.87
CA TYR A 500 10.85 8.63 -19.34
C TYR A 500 11.50 7.77 -18.26
N LYS A 501 10.72 7.17 -17.34
CA LYS A 501 11.23 6.20 -16.35
C LYS A 501 11.95 5.02 -17.03
N PHE A 502 11.39 4.50 -18.12
CA PHE A 502 12.02 3.45 -18.92
C PHE A 502 13.35 3.87 -19.54
N LEU A 503 13.38 5.04 -20.19
CA LEU A 503 14.60 5.58 -20.79
C LEU A 503 15.67 5.83 -19.73
N MET A 504 15.29 6.28 -18.53
CA MET A 504 16.20 6.47 -17.40
C MET A 504 16.85 5.17 -16.95
N TYR A 505 16.09 4.08 -16.85
CA TYR A 505 16.64 2.78 -16.49
C TYR A 505 17.72 2.32 -17.49
N GLU A 506 17.46 2.43 -18.80
CA GLU A 506 18.45 2.12 -19.83
C GLU A 506 19.71 3.00 -19.73
N PHE A 507 19.53 4.28 -19.38
CA PHE A 507 20.64 5.22 -19.17
C PHE A 507 21.49 4.91 -17.95
N HIS A 508 20.93 4.26 -16.93
CA HIS A 508 21.66 3.80 -15.75
C HIS A 508 22.46 2.54 -16.05
N GLU A 509 21.88 1.58 -16.78
CA GLU A 509 22.53 0.33 -17.16
C GLU A 509 23.47 0.44 -18.38
N ASN A 510 23.55 1.63 -19.00
CA ASN A 510 24.24 1.92 -20.26
C ASN A 510 23.77 1.04 -21.43
N GLN A 511 22.51 0.59 -21.41
CA GLN A 511 21.92 -0.37 -22.35
C GLN A 511 21.02 0.33 -23.38
N TYR A 512 21.61 1.26 -24.15
CA TYR A 512 20.89 2.08 -25.14
C TYR A 512 20.35 1.28 -26.33
N GLU A 513 20.79 0.04 -26.56
CA GLU A 513 20.42 -0.72 -27.76
C GLU A 513 18.91 -0.99 -27.86
N HIS A 514 18.23 -1.12 -26.72
CA HIS A 514 16.80 -1.41 -26.64
C HIS A 514 15.93 -0.23 -27.08
N SER A 515 16.06 0.97 -26.48
CA SER A 515 15.37 2.18 -26.96
C SER A 515 15.67 2.44 -28.44
N LEU A 516 16.90 2.21 -28.89
CA LEU A 516 17.27 2.37 -30.29
C LEU A 516 16.59 1.36 -31.21
N ASN A 517 16.50 0.10 -30.81
CA ASN A 517 15.75 -0.91 -31.55
C ASN A 517 14.26 -0.57 -31.60
N VAL A 518 13.67 -0.06 -30.52
CA VAL A 518 12.29 0.43 -30.50
C VAL A 518 12.12 1.57 -31.48
N PHE A 519 13.00 2.57 -31.43
CA PHE A 519 12.98 3.70 -32.36
C PHE A 519 13.18 3.26 -33.81
N GLN A 520 14.07 2.31 -34.08
CA GLN A 520 14.25 1.71 -35.40
C GLN A 520 13.00 1.01 -35.91
N LYS A 521 12.40 0.17 -35.07
CA LYS A 521 11.15 -0.54 -35.39
C LYS A 521 10.03 0.46 -35.63
N SER A 522 9.94 1.52 -34.82
CA SER A 522 8.98 2.61 -34.99
C SER A 522 9.19 3.33 -36.33
N ILE A 523 10.42 3.72 -36.67
CA ILE A 523 10.75 4.35 -37.97
C ILE A 523 10.38 3.44 -39.13
N HIS A 524 10.82 2.18 -39.11
CA HIS A 524 10.50 1.21 -40.16
C HIS A 524 8.99 1.01 -40.28
N TRP A 525 8.28 1.00 -39.15
CA TRP A 525 6.83 0.93 -39.11
C TRP A 525 6.15 2.16 -39.72
N PHE A 526 6.65 3.37 -39.43
CA PHE A 526 6.20 4.60 -40.11
C PHE A 526 6.43 4.51 -41.61
N GLN A 527 7.65 4.14 -42.04
CA GLN A 527 8.03 4.03 -43.45
C GLN A 527 7.14 3.03 -44.21
N SER A 528 6.78 1.91 -43.57
CA SER A 528 6.01 0.83 -44.20
C SER A 528 4.49 1.05 -44.21
N THR A 529 3.94 1.92 -43.37
CA THR A 529 2.48 2.04 -43.21
C THR A 529 1.89 3.25 -43.94
N LYS A 530 1.02 3.00 -44.94
CA LYS A 530 0.39 4.02 -45.80
C LYS A 530 -0.77 4.80 -45.16
N HIS A 531 -1.25 4.41 -43.97
CA HIS A 531 -2.57 4.82 -43.45
C HIS A 531 -2.57 5.67 -42.16
N PHE A 532 -1.43 6.22 -41.72
CA PHE A 532 -1.35 7.05 -40.50
C PHE A 532 -1.64 8.54 -40.69
N SER A 533 -1.70 9.03 -41.93
CA SER A 533 -1.89 10.45 -42.25
C SER A 533 -3.06 11.15 -41.50
N PRO A 534 -4.19 10.49 -41.14
CA PRO A 534 -5.24 11.14 -40.34
C PRO A 534 -5.05 11.10 -38.81
N LEU A 535 -4.06 10.40 -38.26
CA LEU A 535 -3.92 10.14 -36.81
C LEU A 535 -2.88 11.02 -36.10
N PHE A 536 -2.08 11.79 -36.83
CA PHE A 536 -1.05 12.66 -36.28
C PHE A 536 -0.92 13.90 -37.16
N LYS A 537 -0.83 15.09 -36.55
CA LYS A 537 -0.41 16.30 -37.26
C LYS A 537 1.08 16.12 -37.60
N ASN A 538 1.44 15.99 -38.88
CA ASN A 538 2.83 15.90 -39.40
C ASN A 538 3.42 14.49 -39.61
N VAL A 539 2.63 13.41 -39.72
CA VAL A 539 3.16 12.05 -40.03
C VAL A 539 4.09 12.05 -41.24
N ASP A 540 3.64 12.69 -42.31
CA ASP A 540 4.32 12.66 -43.59
C ASP A 540 5.61 13.49 -43.54
N GLU A 541 5.67 14.53 -42.71
CA GLU A 541 6.87 15.32 -42.46
C GLU A 541 7.88 14.58 -41.59
N ILE A 542 7.43 13.88 -40.54
CA ILE A 542 8.26 12.98 -39.73
C ILE A 542 8.87 11.90 -40.62
N LYS A 543 8.06 11.25 -41.47
CA LYS A 543 8.54 10.24 -42.43
C LYS A 543 9.57 10.82 -43.38
N LEU A 544 9.32 12.00 -43.94
CA LEU A 544 10.25 12.64 -44.85
C LEU A 544 11.57 12.97 -44.17
N TYR A 545 11.53 13.54 -42.97
CA TYR A 545 12.71 13.88 -42.18
C TYR A 545 13.52 12.63 -41.82
N LEU A 546 12.86 11.61 -41.29
CA LEU A 546 13.50 10.33 -40.95
C LEU A 546 14.08 9.65 -42.19
N ASN A 547 13.42 9.69 -43.35
CA ASN A 547 14.00 9.15 -44.58
C ASN A 547 15.27 9.90 -45.02
N GLN A 548 15.35 11.20 -44.77
CA GLN A 548 16.52 12.02 -45.11
C GLN A 548 17.67 11.84 -44.12
N GLN A 549 17.37 11.73 -42.82
CA GLN A 549 18.37 11.76 -41.74
C GLN A 549 18.61 10.40 -41.07
N SER A 550 17.81 9.36 -41.35
CA SER A 550 17.88 8.05 -40.66
C SER A 550 19.28 7.45 -40.68
N GLU A 551 19.91 7.31 -41.85
CA GLU A 551 21.26 6.72 -41.93
C GLU A 551 22.27 7.50 -41.07
N GLU A 552 22.16 8.82 -41.03
CA GLU A 552 23.09 9.67 -40.31
C GLU A 552 22.85 9.65 -38.79
N LEU A 553 21.59 9.82 -38.38
CA LEU A 553 21.14 9.66 -37.00
C LEU A 553 21.54 8.28 -36.49
N PHE A 554 21.31 7.21 -37.25
CA PHE A 554 21.70 5.86 -36.84
C PHE A 554 23.21 5.66 -36.77
N GLN A 555 24.00 6.17 -37.73
CA GLN A 555 25.46 6.08 -37.64
C GLN A 555 26.03 6.82 -36.41
N ILE A 556 25.40 7.93 -36.04
CA ILE A 556 25.77 8.69 -34.84
C ILE A 556 25.40 7.88 -33.59
N ILE A 557 24.17 7.39 -33.52
CA ILE A 557 23.65 6.77 -32.30
C ILE A 557 24.13 5.31 -32.11
N GLN A 558 24.16 4.47 -33.16
CA GLN A 558 24.66 3.08 -33.15
C GLN A 558 26.17 2.96 -32.89
N GLY A 559 26.89 4.08 -32.84
CA GLY A 559 28.19 4.13 -32.18
C GLY A 559 29.39 4.29 -33.09
N ASN A 560 29.35 4.15 -34.42
CA ASN A 560 30.57 4.35 -35.21
C ASN A 560 31.13 5.78 -35.10
N THR A 561 30.26 6.79 -35.01
CA THR A 561 30.69 8.19 -34.82
C THR A 561 30.90 8.53 -33.34
N ILE A 562 30.02 8.09 -32.43
CA ILE A 562 30.15 8.38 -30.99
C ILE A 562 31.27 7.56 -30.32
N GLN A 563 31.49 6.29 -30.67
CA GLN A 563 32.60 5.48 -30.13
C GLN A 563 33.97 6.04 -30.50
N SER A 564 34.07 6.87 -31.54
CA SER A 564 35.32 7.52 -31.94
C SER A 564 35.83 8.57 -30.93
N PHE A 565 34.95 9.06 -30.05
CA PHE A 565 35.35 9.99 -28.98
C PHE A 565 36.05 9.22 -27.86
N PRO A 566 37.19 9.69 -27.32
CA PRO A 566 37.90 8.99 -26.25
C PRO A 566 37.20 9.11 -24.88
N ASP A 567 36.51 10.23 -24.60
CA ASP A 567 35.83 10.45 -23.33
C ASP A 567 34.47 9.73 -23.28
N GLU A 568 34.40 8.72 -22.43
CA GLU A 568 33.18 7.95 -22.18
C GLU A 568 32.03 8.80 -21.68
N LYS A 569 32.29 9.79 -20.81
CA LYS A 569 31.22 10.62 -20.25
C LYS A 569 30.55 11.46 -21.32
N LEU A 570 31.34 12.05 -22.22
CA LEU A 570 30.82 12.80 -23.36
C LEU A 570 30.05 11.90 -24.35
N ARG A 571 30.51 10.65 -24.57
CA ARG A 571 29.78 9.68 -25.40
C ARG A 571 28.39 9.38 -24.84
N LEU A 572 28.30 9.15 -23.53
CA LEU A 572 27.04 8.85 -22.86
C LEU A 572 26.10 10.06 -22.89
N ALA A 573 26.62 11.26 -22.64
CA ALA A 573 25.86 12.50 -22.73
C ALA A 573 25.20 12.69 -24.10
N PHE A 574 25.96 12.54 -25.19
CA PHE A 574 25.38 12.65 -26.54
C PHE A 574 24.32 11.59 -26.81
N ARG A 575 24.55 10.33 -26.42
CA ARG A 575 23.56 9.25 -26.59
C ARG A 575 22.26 9.52 -25.86
N GLN A 576 22.34 10.00 -24.62
CA GLN A 576 21.18 10.30 -23.79
C GLN A 576 20.33 11.42 -24.40
N VAL A 577 20.95 12.53 -24.83
CA VAL A 577 20.23 13.63 -25.49
C VAL A 577 19.64 13.17 -26.82
N PHE A 578 20.36 12.37 -27.62
CA PHE A 578 19.79 11.83 -28.86
C PHE A 578 18.54 10.98 -28.64
N VAL A 579 18.57 10.06 -27.67
CA VAL A 579 17.42 9.19 -27.35
C VAL A 579 16.21 10.03 -26.92
N LEU A 580 16.43 11.04 -26.06
CA LEU A 580 15.36 11.93 -25.58
C LEU A 580 14.79 12.82 -26.70
N SER A 581 15.66 13.50 -27.46
CA SER A 581 15.23 14.35 -28.59
C SER A 581 14.59 13.54 -29.72
N PHE A 582 14.96 12.27 -29.86
CA PHE A 582 14.31 11.37 -30.80
C PHE A 582 12.88 11.04 -30.37
N TYR A 583 12.65 10.75 -29.09
CA TYR A 583 11.30 10.55 -28.56
C TYR A 583 10.44 11.81 -28.76
N ASP A 584 11.01 13.01 -28.57
CA ASP A 584 10.32 14.27 -28.76
C ASP A 584 9.77 14.48 -30.18
N LEU A 585 10.29 13.78 -31.21
CA LEU A 585 9.71 13.82 -32.55
C LEU A 585 8.23 13.41 -32.58
N PHE A 586 7.82 12.56 -31.64
CA PHE A 586 6.44 12.12 -31.51
C PHE A 586 5.58 13.07 -30.68
N VAL A 587 6.18 13.96 -29.90
CA VAL A 587 5.46 14.91 -29.03
C VAL A 587 5.37 16.28 -29.71
N ASP A 588 6.50 16.84 -30.12
CA ASP A 588 6.62 18.13 -30.81
C ASP A 588 7.65 18.02 -31.96
N PHE A 589 7.14 17.69 -33.14
CA PHE A 589 7.97 17.46 -34.32
C PHE A 589 8.87 18.64 -34.67
N ASN A 590 8.35 19.87 -34.68
CA ASN A 590 9.07 21.03 -35.18
C ASN A 590 10.24 21.37 -34.27
N ARG A 591 10.00 21.39 -32.96
CA ARG A 591 11.02 21.64 -31.96
C ARG A 591 12.05 20.52 -31.91
N ALA A 592 11.61 19.27 -31.92
CA ALA A 592 12.50 18.11 -31.88
C ALA A 592 13.40 18.00 -33.12
N LYS A 593 12.84 18.29 -34.30
CA LYS A 593 13.59 18.33 -35.57
C LYS A 593 14.74 19.34 -35.50
N GLN A 594 14.46 20.55 -35.03
CA GLN A 594 15.48 21.58 -34.86
C GLN A 594 16.59 21.10 -33.92
N TYR A 595 16.23 20.55 -32.77
CA TYR A 595 17.21 20.04 -31.81
C TYR A 595 18.04 18.88 -32.36
N LEU A 596 17.44 17.97 -33.12
CA LEU A 596 18.18 16.86 -33.73
C LEU A 596 19.16 17.34 -34.80
N ASP A 597 18.77 18.28 -35.67
CA ASP A 597 19.66 18.85 -36.69
C ASP A 597 20.83 19.61 -36.06
N ASP A 598 20.55 20.39 -35.01
CA ASP A 598 21.56 21.09 -34.22
C ASP A 598 22.49 20.11 -33.48
N LEU A 599 21.94 19.03 -32.92
CA LEU A 599 22.70 18.00 -32.23
C LEU A 599 23.60 17.20 -33.17
N ILE A 600 23.11 16.83 -34.37
CA ILE A 600 23.92 16.21 -35.43
C ILE A 600 25.12 17.11 -35.77
N THR A 601 24.85 18.39 -36.01
CA THR A 601 25.88 19.38 -36.34
C THR A 601 26.88 19.55 -35.19
N CYS A 602 26.37 19.58 -33.96
CA CYS A 602 27.16 19.63 -32.74
C CYS A 602 28.12 18.44 -32.62
N VAL A 603 27.65 17.20 -32.81
CA VAL A 603 28.50 16.01 -32.73
C VAL A 603 29.57 15.99 -33.82
N LYS A 604 29.23 16.36 -35.07
CA LYS A 604 30.20 16.50 -36.16
C LYS A 604 31.32 17.49 -35.79
N ASN A 605 30.93 18.65 -35.30
CA ASN A 605 31.84 19.73 -34.92
C ASN A 605 32.71 19.34 -33.71
N ALA A 606 32.13 18.72 -32.69
CA ALA A 606 32.84 18.18 -31.54
C ALA A 606 33.88 17.13 -31.97
N ARG A 607 33.54 16.24 -32.92
CA ARG A 607 34.46 15.22 -33.45
C ARG A 607 35.64 15.85 -34.17
N ILE A 608 35.40 16.87 -35.01
CA ILE A 608 36.47 17.58 -35.71
C ILE A 608 37.44 18.24 -34.72
N GLN A 609 36.92 18.85 -33.66
CA GLN A 609 37.72 19.54 -32.65
C GLN A 609 38.48 18.58 -31.73
N LEU A 610 37.79 17.59 -31.17
CA LEU A 610 38.31 16.75 -30.08
C LEU A 610 39.05 15.50 -30.59
N VAL A 611 38.59 14.91 -31.69
CA VAL A 611 39.16 13.65 -32.23
C VAL A 611 40.16 13.95 -33.35
N LEU A 612 39.76 14.73 -34.35
CA LEU A 612 40.60 15.01 -35.53
C LEU A 612 41.66 16.09 -35.28
N LYS A 613 41.59 16.81 -34.15
CA LYS A 613 42.52 17.88 -33.72
C LYS A 613 42.86 18.89 -34.83
N LYS A 614 41.97 19.11 -35.80
CA LYS A 614 42.17 20.10 -36.85
C LYS A 614 41.96 21.49 -36.25
N LYS A 615 42.88 22.43 -36.52
CA LYS A 615 42.66 23.85 -36.21
C LYS A 615 41.52 24.37 -37.09
N VAL A 616 40.29 24.29 -36.59
CA VAL A 616 39.16 24.99 -37.18
C VAL A 616 39.42 26.49 -36.97
N LYS A 617 39.42 27.27 -38.07
CA LYS A 617 39.66 28.72 -38.03
C LYS A 617 38.53 29.49 -37.33
N GLU A 618 37.34 28.89 -37.25
CA GLU A 618 36.23 29.34 -36.42
C GLU A 618 36.25 28.57 -35.10
N LYS A 619 36.12 29.28 -33.97
CA LYS A 619 35.91 28.66 -32.66
C LYS A 619 34.65 27.79 -32.78
N SER A 620 34.80 26.47 -32.75
CA SER A 620 33.66 25.56 -32.85
C SER A 620 32.69 25.83 -31.69
N SER A 621 31.45 26.19 -32.01
CA SER A 621 30.39 26.56 -31.08
C SER A 621 29.57 25.36 -30.59
N TRP A 622 30.02 24.12 -30.84
CA TRP A 622 29.24 22.91 -30.56
C TRP A 622 28.77 22.84 -29.09
N ILE A 623 29.61 23.25 -28.13
CA ILE A 623 29.27 23.23 -26.72
C ILE A 623 28.22 24.30 -26.35
N GLU A 624 28.17 25.41 -27.08
CA GLU A 624 27.16 26.47 -26.89
C GLU A 624 25.79 25.94 -27.34
N VAL A 625 25.75 25.35 -28.55
CA VAL A 625 24.54 24.70 -29.10
C VAL A 625 24.07 23.55 -28.19
N PHE A 626 24.99 22.73 -27.67
CA PHE A 626 24.63 21.63 -26.79
C PHE A 626 24.04 22.10 -25.46
N ILE A 627 24.60 23.16 -24.87
CA ILE A 627 24.06 23.75 -23.63
C ILE A 627 22.69 24.36 -23.87
N ASP A 628 22.46 25.02 -25.00
CA ASP A 628 21.17 25.60 -25.35
C ASP A 628 20.06 24.53 -25.44
N ILE A 629 20.36 23.40 -26.11
CA ILE A 629 19.47 22.23 -26.14
C ILE A 629 19.17 21.75 -24.71
N LEU A 630 20.18 21.61 -23.85
CA LEU A 630 19.99 21.15 -22.46
C LEU A 630 19.19 22.14 -21.60
N LEU A 631 19.38 23.45 -21.77
CA LEU A 631 18.60 24.48 -21.09
C LEU A 631 17.12 24.39 -21.48
N SER A 632 16.85 24.12 -22.75
CA SER A 632 15.50 23.94 -23.27
C SER A 632 14.84 22.62 -22.81
N MET A 633 15.62 21.57 -22.59
CA MET A 633 15.12 20.31 -22.01
C MET A 633 14.85 20.44 -20.52
N ASP A 634 15.59 21.31 -19.81
CA ASP A 634 15.36 21.60 -18.39
C ASP A 634 14.04 22.35 -18.17
N THR A 635 13.46 23.02 -19.18
CA THR A 635 12.14 23.65 -19.02
C THR A 635 10.98 22.65 -19.04
N LYS A 636 11.23 21.36 -19.30
CA LYS A 636 10.18 20.34 -19.28
C LYS A 636 9.74 19.99 -17.85
N LYS A 637 8.46 19.60 -17.72
CA LYS A 637 7.82 19.29 -16.43
C LYS A 637 8.35 17.99 -15.80
N GLN A 638 8.66 16.99 -16.63
CA GLN A 638 9.02 15.64 -16.16
C GLN A 638 10.30 15.65 -15.31
N HIS A 639 10.21 15.18 -14.06
CA HIS A 639 11.34 15.13 -13.12
C HIS A 639 12.54 14.31 -13.65
N ASP A 640 12.27 13.18 -14.30
CA ASP A 640 13.30 12.29 -14.84
C ASP A 640 14.19 12.99 -15.88
N ILE A 641 13.61 13.84 -16.73
CA ILE A 641 14.34 14.65 -17.71
C ILE A 641 15.25 15.66 -17.00
N ARG A 642 14.76 16.29 -15.94
CA ARG A 642 15.54 17.26 -15.15
C ARG A 642 16.74 16.57 -14.48
N SER A 643 16.55 15.37 -13.94
CA SER A 643 17.60 14.56 -13.32
C SER A 643 18.71 14.18 -14.32
N ILE A 644 18.35 13.73 -15.52
CA ILE A 644 19.32 13.37 -16.56
C ILE A 644 20.05 14.60 -17.11
N VAL A 645 19.35 15.70 -17.33
CA VAL A 645 19.96 16.96 -17.78
C VAL A 645 21.01 17.41 -16.76
N LYS A 646 20.69 17.38 -15.46
CA LYS A 646 21.67 17.66 -14.38
C LYS A 646 22.88 16.73 -14.45
N LYS A 647 22.68 15.41 -14.63
CA LYS A 647 23.77 14.43 -14.79
C LYS A 647 24.65 14.75 -16.00
N ILE A 648 24.05 15.10 -17.14
CA ILE A 648 24.74 15.45 -18.39
C ILE A 648 25.57 16.72 -18.19
N TYR A 649 25.03 17.76 -17.57
CA TYR A 649 25.80 18.98 -17.27
C TYR A 649 27.07 18.70 -16.48
N HIS A 650 27.01 17.81 -15.48
CA HIS A 650 28.18 17.41 -14.71
C HIS A 650 29.21 16.65 -15.54
N GLN A 651 28.78 15.91 -16.56
CA GLN A 651 29.64 15.17 -17.49
C GLN A 651 30.33 16.11 -18.49
N ILE A 652 29.63 17.13 -18.99
CA ILE A 652 30.16 18.07 -19.99
C ILE A 652 30.91 19.28 -19.40
N ALA A 653 30.86 19.49 -18.09
CA ALA A 653 31.51 20.60 -17.40
C ALA A 653 32.98 20.88 -17.85
N PRO A 654 33.85 19.89 -18.10
CA PRO A 654 35.22 20.13 -18.57
C PRO A 654 35.32 20.79 -19.96
N TYR A 655 34.26 20.70 -20.77
CA TYR A 655 34.22 21.21 -22.15
C TYR A 655 33.61 22.61 -22.25
N VAL A 656 32.97 23.09 -21.17
CA VAL A 656 32.32 24.40 -21.13
C VAL A 656 33.34 25.51 -21.45
N ASN A 657 32.96 26.39 -22.38
CA ASN A 657 33.76 27.53 -22.81
C ASN A 657 33.17 28.85 -22.26
N GLU A 658 33.86 29.97 -22.51
CA GLU A 658 33.44 31.29 -22.00
C GLU A 658 32.05 31.73 -22.51
N ASN A 659 31.69 31.37 -23.74
CA ASN A 659 30.42 31.77 -24.36
C ASN A 659 29.26 30.91 -23.83
N ALA A 660 29.48 29.61 -23.66
CA ALA A 660 28.46 28.71 -23.12
C ALA A 660 28.15 29.04 -21.65
N LEU A 661 29.16 29.48 -20.88
CA LEU A 661 28.94 30.04 -19.54
C LEU A 661 28.11 31.33 -19.58
N LYS A 662 28.32 32.22 -20.57
CA LYS A 662 27.48 33.41 -20.74
C LYS A 662 26.04 33.05 -21.07
N LEU A 663 25.82 32.04 -21.91
CA LEU A 663 24.49 31.52 -22.25
C LEU A 663 23.73 31.08 -20.98
N MET A 664 24.36 30.26 -20.13
CA MET A 664 23.77 29.87 -18.84
C MET A 664 23.51 31.08 -17.92
N LEU A 665 24.44 32.05 -17.88
CA LEU A 665 24.27 33.26 -17.09
C LEU A 665 23.14 34.17 -17.62
N GLN A 666 22.88 34.18 -18.92
CA GLN A 666 21.76 34.94 -19.51
C GLN A 666 20.40 34.38 -19.07
N THR A 667 20.29 33.05 -18.95
CA THR A 667 19.06 32.40 -18.50
C THR A 667 18.64 32.80 -17.07
N ILE A 668 19.61 33.14 -16.21
CA ILE A 668 19.34 33.60 -14.83
C ILE A 668 19.23 35.13 -14.71
N THR A 669 19.57 35.90 -15.74
CA THR A 669 19.42 37.36 -15.70
C THR A 669 17.98 37.73 -15.99
N VAL A 670 17.34 38.44 -15.04
CA VAL A 670 16.00 39.00 -15.25
C VAL A 670 16.10 40.12 -16.28
N GLU A 671 15.55 39.89 -17.47
CA GLU A 671 15.23 40.95 -18.43
C GLU A 671 13.91 41.60 -17.99
N ASN A 672 13.90 42.94 -17.92
CA ASN A 672 12.69 43.71 -17.75
C ASN A 672 11.98 43.74 -19.12
N GLU A 673 11.04 42.84 -19.36
CA GLU A 673 9.93 43.15 -20.25
C GLU A 673 8.98 44.05 -19.45
N SER A 674 9.36 45.33 -19.37
CA SER A 674 8.44 46.40 -19.05
C SER A 674 8.17 47.14 -20.36
N ASP A 675 6.91 47.07 -20.78
CA ASP A 675 6.18 47.91 -21.73
C ASP A 675 5.98 47.35 -23.16
N ASP A 676 4.69 47.11 -23.43
CA ASP A 676 3.98 47.00 -24.71
C ASP A 676 4.11 45.72 -25.55
N GLU A 677 3.16 44.79 -25.38
CA GLU A 677 2.46 44.12 -26.49
C GLU A 677 1.11 43.54 -25.98
N ASP A 678 0.07 44.37 -26.06
CA ASP A 678 -1.31 43.93 -26.20
C ASP A 678 -1.41 43.18 -27.55
N GLU A 679 -1.19 41.87 -27.56
CA GLU A 679 -1.68 41.00 -28.64
C GLU A 679 -2.89 40.21 -28.13
N ASP A 680 -4.07 40.72 -28.48
CA ASP A 680 -5.33 39.99 -28.53
C ASP A 680 -5.19 38.79 -29.48
N GLU A 681 -4.89 37.61 -28.94
CA GLU A 681 -5.34 36.35 -29.54
C GLU A 681 -6.40 35.72 -28.64
N SER A 682 -7.65 35.97 -29.02
CA SER A 682 -8.79 35.18 -28.60
C SER A 682 -8.69 33.79 -29.24
N ASP A 683 -8.33 32.77 -28.45
CA ASP A 683 -8.79 31.41 -28.68
C ASP A 683 -9.39 30.86 -27.39
N ASP A 684 -10.69 30.61 -27.48
CA ASP A 684 -11.60 30.13 -26.44
C ASP A 684 -11.49 28.61 -26.38
N ASP A 685 -10.53 28.09 -25.60
CA ASP A 685 -10.52 26.67 -25.22
C ASP A 685 -10.59 26.54 -23.69
N ASN A 686 -11.76 26.08 -23.23
CA ASN A 686 -12.04 25.75 -21.84
C ASN A 686 -11.19 24.56 -21.37
N GLU A 687 -10.11 24.83 -20.61
CA GLU A 687 -9.51 23.88 -19.68
C GLU A 687 -9.80 24.29 -18.24
N SER A 688 -10.93 23.83 -17.70
CA SER A 688 -11.15 23.78 -16.26
C SER A 688 -10.99 22.33 -15.79
N ASN A 689 -9.76 21.92 -15.50
CA ASN A 689 -9.50 20.73 -14.70
C ASN A 689 -8.30 21.00 -13.78
N ILE A 690 -8.57 21.51 -12.58
CA ILE A 690 -7.60 21.60 -11.50
C ILE A 690 -7.90 20.43 -10.56
N GLU A 691 -7.27 19.29 -10.79
CA GLU A 691 -7.12 18.27 -9.76
C GLU A 691 -5.82 18.58 -8.98
N GLU A 692 -5.94 18.67 -7.66
CA GLU A 692 -4.83 18.89 -6.74
C GLU A 692 -4.01 17.60 -6.62
N GLU A 693 -2.84 17.56 -7.25
CA GLU A 693 -1.83 16.55 -7.00
C GLU A 693 -0.96 17.00 -5.81
N GLU A 694 -1.09 16.31 -4.67
CA GLU A 694 -0.18 16.44 -3.54
C GLU A 694 1.12 15.67 -3.83
N GLU A 695 2.07 16.31 -4.51
CA GLU A 695 3.48 15.90 -4.43
C GLU A 695 4.10 16.55 -3.19
N GLU A 696 4.35 15.76 -2.14
CA GLU A 696 5.16 16.17 -0.99
C GLU A 696 6.64 16.30 -1.43
N GLU A 697 7.01 17.45 -2.00
CA GLU A 697 8.38 17.97 -1.94
C GLU A 697 8.38 19.27 -1.12
N ASP A 698 9.15 19.27 -0.01
CA ASP A 698 9.47 20.46 0.79
C ASP A 698 10.10 21.54 -0.12
N ASP A 699 9.31 22.52 -0.57
CA ASP A 699 9.83 23.82 -1.03
C ASP A 699 8.73 24.90 -0.92
N GLU A 700 8.72 25.65 0.18
CA GLU A 700 7.97 26.92 0.31
C GLU A 700 8.53 27.95 -0.70
N LEU A 701 8.02 27.97 -1.93
CA LEU A 701 8.22 29.10 -2.85
C LEU A 701 6.85 29.58 -3.36
N ILE A 702 6.44 30.73 -2.80
CA ILE A 702 5.14 31.41 -2.93
C ILE A 702 3.95 30.58 -2.39
N GLU A 703 3.77 30.57 -1.07
CA GLU A 703 2.47 30.20 -0.48
C GLU A 703 1.39 31.20 -0.94
N ASN A 704 0.20 30.70 -1.26
CA ASN A 704 -1.03 31.49 -1.34
C ASN A 704 -1.46 31.98 0.08
N GLY A 705 -0.54 32.59 0.81
CA GLY A 705 -0.79 33.19 2.12
C GLY A 705 -1.65 34.45 1.94
N ASP A 706 -2.87 34.39 2.47
CA ASP A 706 -3.95 35.39 2.43
C ASP A 706 -4.75 35.50 1.12
N VAL A 707 -5.30 34.37 0.64
CA VAL A 707 -6.43 34.40 -0.29
C VAL A 707 -7.71 33.99 0.44
N ASN A 708 -8.31 34.94 1.15
CA ASN A 708 -9.75 34.90 1.37
C ASN A 708 -10.35 36.29 1.52
N GLU A 709 -9.58 37.31 1.89
CA GLU A 709 -10.13 38.66 2.12
C GLU A 709 -10.36 39.46 0.83
N ASP A 710 -9.51 39.30 -0.18
CA ASP A 710 -9.71 39.94 -1.51
C ASP A 710 -10.92 39.36 -2.25
N LEU A 711 -11.11 38.03 -2.19
CA LEU A 711 -12.28 37.37 -2.77
C LEU A 711 -13.54 37.77 -1.97
N ARG A 712 -13.45 37.84 -0.63
CA ARG A 712 -14.54 38.35 0.22
C ARG A 712 -14.92 39.77 -0.15
N GLN A 713 -13.96 40.68 -0.28
CA GLN A 713 -14.21 42.08 -0.64
C GLN A 713 -14.76 42.23 -2.06
N ALA A 714 -14.29 41.43 -3.01
CA ALA A 714 -14.81 41.43 -4.37
C ALA A 714 -16.25 40.89 -4.44
N VAL A 715 -16.54 39.82 -3.70
CA VAL A 715 -17.88 39.22 -3.58
C VAL A 715 -18.83 40.13 -2.78
N GLU A 716 -18.37 40.76 -1.71
CA GLU A 716 -19.13 41.70 -0.88
C GLU A 716 -19.45 43.00 -1.64
N LYS A 717 -18.49 43.50 -2.44
CA LYS A 717 -18.70 44.63 -3.35
C LYS A 717 -19.64 44.28 -4.52
N ALA A 718 -19.62 43.03 -4.99
CA ALA A 718 -20.54 42.52 -6.01
C ALA A 718 -21.96 42.27 -5.45
N LEU A 719 -22.09 41.86 -4.20
CA LEU A 719 -23.35 41.65 -3.48
C LEU A 719 -24.02 42.95 -3.03
N GLY A 720 -23.26 44.04 -2.83
CA GLY A 720 -23.79 45.38 -2.53
C GLY A 720 -24.76 45.39 -1.34
N ASP A 721 -25.90 46.07 -1.48
CA ASP A 721 -26.93 46.22 -0.42
C ASP A 721 -27.59 44.90 0.02
N ALA A 722 -27.39 43.79 -0.69
CA ALA A 722 -27.93 42.47 -0.33
C ALA A 722 -27.17 41.81 0.82
N ALA A 723 -25.90 42.17 1.05
CA ALA A 723 -25.08 41.61 2.14
C ALA A 723 -25.40 42.23 3.52
N ALA A 724 -26.05 43.40 3.57
CA ALA A 724 -26.19 44.20 4.78
C ALA A 724 -27.48 43.95 5.61
N LYS A 725 -28.27 42.92 5.29
CA LYS A 725 -29.54 42.61 5.99
C LYS A 725 -29.59 41.21 6.57
N GLU A 726 -28.65 40.88 7.45
CA GLU A 726 -28.80 39.75 8.38
C GLU A 726 -29.49 40.24 9.65
N ASP A 727 -30.82 40.40 9.63
CA ASP A 727 -31.68 40.37 10.83
C ASP A 727 -33.16 40.62 10.47
N GLN A 728 -33.79 39.68 9.73
CA GLN A 728 -35.23 39.42 9.78
C GLN A 728 -35.62 38.20 8.93
N PRO A 729 -36.48 37.29 9.42
CA PRO A 729 -37.05 36.24 8.59
C PRO A 729 -38.24 36.82 7.83
N ASN A 730 -38.15 36.95 6.50
CA ASN A 730 -39.27 36.85 5.55
C ASN A 730 -38.80 37.10 4.11
N ASP A 731 -39.25 36.20 3.22
CA ASP A 731 -39.45 36.32 1.78
C ASP A 731 -39.19 37.71 1.18
N VAL A 732 -37.99 37.88 0.62
CA VAL A 732 -37.75 38.84 -0.46
C VAL A 732 -37.60 37.98 -1.70
N ASP A 733 -38.63 37.95 -2.55
CA ASP A 733 -38.51 37.45 -3.92
C ASP A 733 -37.41 38.26 -4.61
N MET A 734 -36.19 37.70 -4.68
CA MET A 734 -35.16 38.22 -5.57
C MET A 734 -35.71 38.06 -6.98
N ASP A 735 -35.91 39.17 -7.67
CA ASP A 735 -36.25 39.20 -9.08
C ASP A 735 -35.24 38.33 -9.85
N ASP A 736 -35.72 37.35 -10.63
CA ASP A 736 -34.88 36.41 -11.40
C ASP A 736 -33.86 37.15 -12.28
N GLU A 737 -34.17 38.40 -12.68
CA GLU A 737 -33.28 39.26 -13.46
C GLU A 737 -32.10 39.83 -12.66
N ALA A 738 -32.23 39.97 -11.33
CA ALA A 738 -31.14 40.36 -10.44
C ALA A 738 -30.17 39.19 -10.19
N MET A 739 -30.68 37.97 -10.07
CA MET A 739 -29.86 36.75 -9.94
C MET A 739 -29.00 36.51 -11.20
N LEU A 740 -29.57 36.73 -12.39
CA LEU A 740 -28.86 36.64 -13.67
C LEU A 740 -27.75 37.71 -13.85
N ARG A 741 -27.81 38.85 -13.16
CA ARG A 741 -26.78 39.90 -13.23
C ARG A 741 -25.59 39.65 -12.29
N LEU A 742 -25.74 38.80 -11.27
CA LEU A 742 -24.70 38.44 -10.31
C LEU A 742 -23.75 37.35 -10.84
N ASP A 743 -24.27 36.40 -11.62
CA ASP A 743 -23.49 35.32 -12.23
C ASP A 743 -22.25 35.78 -13.03
N PRO A 744 -22.33 36.77 -13.95
CA PRO A 744 -21.16 37.21 -14.70
C PRO A 744 -20.10 37.89 -13.81
N LEU A 745 -20.51 38.61 -12.76
CA LEU A 745 -19.59 39.29 -11.83
C LEU A 745 -18.87 38.31 -10.91
N ILE A 746 -19.57 37.28 -10.44
CA ILE A 746 -18.99 36.20 -9.65
C ILE A 746 -18.05 35.37 -10.53
N ALA A 747 -18.48 35.03 -11.76
CA ALA A 747 -17.63 34.34 -12.73
C ALA A 747 -16.35 35.13 -13.05
N GLU A 748 -16.42 36.45 -13.17
CA GLU A 748 -15.25 37.30 -13.40
C GLU A 748 -14.31 37.35 -12.18
N ALA A 749 -14.84 37.37 -10.95
CA ALA A 749 -14.03 37.24 -9.73
C ALA A 749 -13.31 35.88 -9.65
N PHE A 750 -14.00 34.77 -9.93
CA PHE A 750 -13.38 33.44 -10.01
C PHE A 750 -12.33 33.34 -11.12
N ARG A 751 -12.62 33.89 -12.32
CA ARG A 751 -11.65 33.95 -13.42
C ARG A 751 -10.40 34.75 -13.02
N SER A 752 -10.55 35.85 -12.30
CA SER A 752 -9.41 36.65 -11.83
C SER A 752 -8.53 35.90 -10.82
N GLN A 753 -9.13 35.04 -9.97
CA GLN A 753 -8.40 34.24 -9.00
C GLN A 753 -7.67 33.06 -9.65
N ILE A 754 -8.30 32.42 -10.65
CA ILE A 754 -7.66 31.39 -11.48
C ILE A 754 -6.47 31.98 -12.25
N LYS A 755 -6.61 33.20 -12.80
CA LYS A 755 -5.50 33.92 -13.47
C LYS A 755 -4.36 34.28 -12.50
N LYS A 756 -4.67 34.63 -11.24
CA LYS A 756 -3.64 34.88 -10.21
C LYS A 756 -2.90 33.60 -9.83
N SER A 757 -3.60 32.49 -9.62
CA SER A 757 -2.96 31.21 -9.28
C SER A 757 -2.15 30.62 -10.43
N SER A 758 -2.62 30.76 -11.68
CA SER A 758 -1.84 30.36 -12.87
C SER A 758 -0.57 31.21 -13.02
N ASN A 759 -0.65 32.53 -12.80
CA ASN A 759 0.53 33.39 -12.81
C ASN A 759 1.55 33.02 -11.72
N ILE A 760 1.09 32.65 -10.51
CA ILE A 760 1.99 32.17 -9.44
C ILE A 760 2.67 30.86 -9.86
N LYS A 761 1.94 29.91 -10.46
CA LYS A 761 2.52 28.67 -10.99
C LYS A 761 3.60 28.95 -12.04
N ILE A 762 3.34 29.84 -13.00
CA ILE A 762 4.31 30.23 -14.04
C ILE A 762 5.56 30.87 -13.42
N ILE A 763 5.38 31.76 -12.43
CA ILE A 763 6.50 32.39 -11.71
C ILE A 763 7.33 31.33 -10.97
N ASN A 764 6.68 30.37 -10.31
CA ASN A 764 7.36 29.28 -9.61
C ASN A 764 8.14 28.38 -10.58
N GLU A 765 7.55 27.98 -11.70
CA GLU A 765 8.25 27.20 -12.73
C GLU A 765 9.49 27.93 -13.28
N LYS A 766 9.36 29.24 -13.54
CA LYS A 766 10.47 30.10 -13.97
C LYS A 766 11.56 30.19 -12.90
N LEU A 767 11.17 30.36 -11.64
CA LEU A 767 12.10 30.39 -10.50
C LEU A 767 12.84 29.06 -10.33
N HIS A 768 12.13 27.94 -10.37
CA HIS A 768 12.73 26.61 -10.28
C HIS A 768 13.71 26.35 -11.43
N HIS A 769 13.40 26.80 -12.66
CA HIS A 769 14.37 26.75 -13.76
C HIS A 769 15.63 27.58 -13.46
N GLN A 770 15.47 28.83 -13.00
CA GLN A 770 16.60 29.67 -12.63
C GLN A 770 17.46 29.07 -11.51
N PHE A 771 16.84 28.47 -10.49
CA PHE A 771 17.55 27.76 -9.42
C PHE A 771 18.38 26.60 -9.95
N ARG A 772 17.82 25.81 -10.87
CA ARG A 772 18.52 24.67 -11.47
C ARG A 772 19.71 25.13 -12.32
N VAL A 773 19.51 26.14 -13.16
CA VAL A 773 20.63 26.73 -13.94
C VAL A 773 21.70 27.31 -13.01
N LEU A 774 21.30 27.93 -11.90
CA LEU A 774 22.22 28.45 -10.90
C LEU A 774 23.06 27.34 -10.24
N ASP A 775 22.47 26.20 -9.89
CA ASP A 775 23.19 25.04 -9.34
C ASP A 775 24.23 24.49 -10.34
N LEU A 776 23.90 24.52 -11.64
CA LEU A 776 24.79 24.10 -12.71
C LEU A 776 25.96 25.08 -12.89
N ILE A 777 25.68 26.38 -12.89
CA ILE A 777 26.69 27.45 -12.90
C ILE A 777 27.62 27.28 -11.69
N GLU A 778 27.07 27.03 -10.51
CA GLU A 778 27.85 26.80 -9.31
C GLU A 778 28.76 25.56 -9.45
N SER A 779 28.26 24.46 -10.01
CA SER A 779 29.05 23.24 -10.27
C SER A 779 30.21 23.50 -11.24
N VAL A 780 29.98 24.25 -12.32
CA VAL A 780 31.01 24.63 -13.30
C VAL A 780 32.05 25.54 -12.66
N ILE A 781 31.62 26.56 -11.92
CA ILE A 781 32.51 27.50 -11.24
C ILE A 781 33.35 26.78 -10.18
N LYS A 782 32.74 25.93 -9.33
CA LYS A 782 33.44 25.18 -8.27
C LYS A 782 34.51 24.25 -8.81
N LYS A 783 34.27 23.59 -9.94
CA LYS A 783 35.21 22.64 -10.57
C LYS A 783 36.30 23.31 -11.40
N ASP A 784 36.03 24.50 -11.95
CA ASP A 784 36.93 25.19 -12.86
C ASP A 784 37.59 26.42 -12.20
N GLU A 785 38.91 26.34 -11.99
CA GLU A 785 39.69 27.41 -11.36
C GLU A 785 40.14 28.50 -12.36
N ARG A 786 39.74 28.45 -13.63
CA ARG A 786 40.13 29.45 -14.63
C ARG A 786 39.66 30.85 -14.21
N MET A 787 40.61 31.78 -14.06
CA MET A 787 40.39 33.20 -13.72
C MET A 787 39.32 33.88 -14.59
N ARG A 788 39.19 33.46 -15.86
CA ARG A 788 38.24 34.06 -16.80
C ARG A 788 36.79 33.71 -16.48
N PHE A 789 36.51 32.52 -15.97
CA PHE A 789 35.16 32.13 -15.58
C PHE A 789 34.68 32.93 -14.38
N VAL A 790 35.56 33.11 -13.38
CA VAL A 790 35.32 34.00 -12.25
C VAL A 790 34.97 35.41 -12.73
N LEU A 791 35.76 35.98 -13.64
CA LEU A 791 35.54 37.35 -14.17
C LEU A 791 34.23 37.51 -14.96
N ILE A 792 33.86 36.51 -15.75
CA ILE A 792 32.63 36.54 -16.56
C ILE A 792 31.39 36.41 -15.68
N SER A 793 31.43 35.60 -14.61
CA SER A 793 30.27 35.35 -13.75
C SER A 793 29.96 36.49 -12.76
N ILE A 794 30.95 37.28 -12.32
CA ILE A 794 30.74 38.30 -11.27
C ILE A 794 29.66 39.32 -11.64
N ARG A 795 29.77 39.94 -12.82
CA ARG A 795 28.87 41.03 -13.20
C ARG A 795 27.42 40.54 -13.37
N PRO A 796 27.12 39.49 -14.16
CA PRO A 796 25.76 38.98 -14.30
C PRO A 796 25.16 38.54 -12.97
N LEU A 797 25.92 37.85 -12.10
CA LEU A 797 25.42 37.41 -10.80
C LEU A 797 25.08 38.57 -9.85
N ILE A 798 25.88 39.64 -9.86
CA ILE A 798 25.57 40.87 -9.10
C ILE A 798 24.36 41.58 -9.71
N GLU A 799 24.30 41.72 -11.04
CA GLU A 799 23.17 42.34 -11.72
C GLU A 799 21.86 41.62 -11.41
N THR A 800 21.84 40.27 -11.47
CA THR A 800 20.68 39.47 -11.04
C THR A 800 20.34 39.73 -9.58
N LEU A 801 21.30 39.61 -8.66
CA LEU A 801 21.08 39.85 -7.22
C LEU A 801 20.49 41.24 -6.93
N THR A 802 20.93 42.28 -7.65
CA THR A 802 20.44 43.65 -7.48
C THR A 802 19.05 43.90 -8.07
N ARG A 803 18.61 43.07 -9.02
CA ARG A 803 17.31 43.19 -9.69
C ARG A 803 16.22 42.35 -9.07
N LEU A 804 16.57 41.34 -8.25
CA LEU A 804 15.58 40.50 -7.59
C LEU A 804 14.75 41.31 -6.56
N PRO A 805 13.41 41.17 -6.56
CA PRO A 805 12.57 41.76 -5.52
C PRO A 805 12.94 41.19 -4.15
N ASN A 806 13.04 42.04 -3.13
CA ASN A 806 13.26 41.60 -1.76
C ASN A 806 11.95 41.12 -1.11
N THR A 807 11.37 40.05 -1.64
CA THR A 807 10.16 39.38 -1.13
C THR A 807 10.51 37.98 -0.61
N SER A 808 9.64 37.40 0.22
CA SER A 808 9.82 36.04 0.78
C SER A 808 10.09 35.00 -0.32
N ALA A 809 9.39 35.12 -1.45
CA ALA A 809 9.52 34.28 -2.64
C ALA A 809 10.95 34.16 -3.21
N TYR A 810 11.75 35.23 -3.16
CA TYR A 810 13.10 35.25 -3.75
C TYR A 810 14.21 35.11 -2.71
N LYS A 811 13.87 34.96 -1.42
CA LYS A 811 14.84 34.91 -0.32
C LYS A 811 15.85 33.77 -0.50
N THR A 812 15.38 32.57 -0.83
CA THR A 812 16.25 31.40 -1.09
C THR A 812 17.18 31.64 -2.29
N MET A 813 16.70 32.35 -3.32
CA MET A 813 17.50 32.69 -4.50
C MET A 813 18.59 33.71 -4.16
N ILE A 814 18.25 34.71 -3.36
CA ILE A 814 19.18 35.71 -2.83
C ILE A 814 20.26 35.04 -1.97
N GLU A 815 19.89 34.12 -1.07
CA GLU A 815 20.83 33.39 -0.21
C GLU A 815 21.80 32.52 -1.03
N ARG A 816 21.30 31.81 -2.06
CA ARG A 816 22.15 31.02 -2.97
C ARG A 816 23.09 31.90 -3.80
N LEU A 817 22.59 32.98 -4.40
CA LEU A 817 23.41 33.93 -5.17
C LEU A 817 24.50 34.55 -4.29
N ASP A 818 24.19 34.94 -3.06
CA ASP A 818 25.16 35.47 -2.09
C ASP A 818 26.22 34.41 -1.71
N SER A 819 25.81 33.16 -1.49
CA SER A 819 26.74 32.04 -1.24
C SER A 819 27.74 31.85 -2.40
N ILE A 820 27.27 31.87 -3.65
CA ILE A 820 28.12 31.73 -4.84
C ILE A 820 29.07 32.92 -4.98
N LEU A 821 28.58 34.15 -4.77
CA LEU A 821 29.40 35.36 -4.81
C LEU A 821 30.46 35.38 -3.70
N ARG A 822 30.12 34.94 -2.48
CA ARG A 822 31.08 34.74 -1.38
C ARG A 822 32.14 33.72 -1.75
N HIS A 823 31.75 32.58 -2.33
CA HIS A 823 32.70 31.58 -2.81
C HIS A 823 33.65 32.16 -3.87
N LEU A 824 33.13 32.88 -4.86
CA LEU A 824 33.93 33.56 -5.87
C LEU A 824 34.90 34.59 -5.26
N SER A 825 34.45 35.36 -4.27
CA SER A 825 35.25 36.38 -3.59
C SER A 825 36.39 35.80 -2.75
N SER A 826 36.22 34.57 -2.23
CA SER A 826 37.22 33.87 -1.41
C SER A 826 38.39 33.31 -2.23
N ARG A 827 38.28 33.28 -3.58
CA ARG A 827 39.35 32.75 -4.44
C ARG A 827 40.56 33.67 -4.44
N LYS A 828 41.77 33.08 -4.35
CA LYS A 828 43.07 33.80 -4.35
C LYS A 828 43.21 34.83 -5.48
N VAL A 829 42.62 34.51 -6.63
CA VAL A 829 42.57 35.37 -7.83
C VAL A 829 41.82 36.68 -7.58
N PHE A 830 40.69 36.63 -6.86
CA PHE A 830 39.89 37.81 -6.53
C PHE A 830 40.62 38.69 -5.50
N ILE A 831 41.22 38.06 -4.48
CA ILE A 831 42.08 38.73 -3.50
C ILE A 831 43.27 39.44 -4.20
N PHE A 832 43.87 38.79 -5.19
CA PHE A 832 44.96 39.35 -5.98
C PHE A 832 44.52 40.55 -6.85
N LEU A 833 43.38 40.46 -7.55
CA LEU A 833 42.80 41.56 -8.33
C LEU A 833 42.42 42.76 -7.45
N PHE A 834 41.83 42.52 -6.28
CA PHE A 834 41.52 43.58 -5.31
C PHE A 834 42.80 44.24 -4.76
N SER A 835 43.84 43.43 -4.52
CA SER A 835 45.16 43.95 -4.10
C SER A 835 45.84 44.80 -5.18
N LEU A 836 45.66 44.47 -6.47
CA LEU A 836 46.15 45.26 -7.61
C LEU A 836 45.38 46.57 -7.81
N SER A 837 44.05 46.54 -7.66
CA SER A 837 43.20 47.74 -7.72
C SER A 837 43.56 48.73 -6.60
N SER A 838 43.78 48.23 -5.37
CA SER A 838 44.18 49.05 -4.22
C SER A 838 45.55 49.73 -4.37
N LYS A 839 46.45 49.16 -5.18
CA LYS A 839 47.79 49.72 -5.43
C LYS A 839 47.82 50.77 -6.53
N ASN A 840 46.94 50.68 -7.54
CA ASN A 840 46.95 51.58 -8.70
C ASN A 840 45.90 52.71 -8.65
N TYR A 841 44.90 52.64 -7.76
CA TYR A 841 43.86 53.68 -7.63
C TYR A 841 43.71 54.18 -6.19
N LYS A 842 44.75 54.85 -5.66
CA LYS A 842 44.67 55.56 -4.37
C LYS A 842 43.71 56.77 -4.36
N HIS A 843 43.11 57.14 -5.50
CA HIS A 843 42.22 58.30 -5.62
C HIS A 843 40.73 57.98 -5.84
N LEU A 844 40.34 56.70 -5.89
CA LEU A 844 38.92 56.31 -5.96
C LEU A 844 38.50 55.65 -4.66
N THR A 845 38.31 56.47 -3.61
CA THR A 845 37.55 56.07 -2.43
C THR A 845 36.08 55.95 -2.79
N VAL A 846 35.66 54.78 -3.29
CA VAL A 846 34.26 54.37 -3.22
C VAL A 846 34.05 53.74 -1.84
N LYS A 847 33.36 54.48 -0.98
CA LYS A 847 32.89 54.01 0.33
C LYS A 847 32.08 52.73 0.11
N SER A 848 32.52 51.66 0.75
CA SER A 848 31.74 50.44 0.96
C SER A 848 30.49 50.76 1.78
N LYS A 849 29.34 50.84 1.10
CA LYS A 849 28.06 50.45 1.69
C LYS A 849 27.66 49.16 0.96
N TYR A 850 27.09 48.21 1.68
CA TYR A 850 26.92 46.79 1.34
C TYR A 850 28.12 45.94 1.74
N ARG A 851 28.07 45.62 3.04
CA ARG A 851 28.76 44.51 3.69
C ARG A 851 27.69 43.53 4.12
#